data_AF-A0A2S7PNS5-F1
#
_entry.id   AF-A0A2S7PNS5-F1
#
_cell.length_a   1.000
_cell.length_b   1.000
_cell.length_c   1.000
_cell.angle_alpha   90.00
_cell.angle_beta   90.00
_cell.angle_gamma   90.00
#
_symmetry.space_group_name_H-M   'P 1'
#
loop_
_entity.id
_entity.type
_entity.pdbx_description
1 polymer ?
#
loop_
_entity_poly.entity_id
_entity_poly.type
_entity_poly.pdbx_seq_one_letter_code
_entity_poly.pdbx_strand_id
1 'polypeptide(L)'
;MLPASRNQRLLGLQQVPSDNTVDNTTIDIIAIHGLDTGSPRTWEYRKNGGSAVNWISDGEMLPALVPEARIYTYEWNANCFQDAPVQTMFGHADKFLACVAGEQASQSRPIIFVASCFGGLILAEAMCRAAQEGSPYRHILLSTVGAVFLATPFGGSDAASQAQWLVTVKGIMGEQSSDQLVRDLKEKHNFVRHRVQKFAEIAHADSVRLPVRCFYETKKTKLLRKLLSRNFAAKLSSSSTNKISFGVIIASVDRKQLVTESSACLHGFPRQGLDAAHSEMNKFGGPEDLNFKLVGGSIKNLVQNASGVLKHRQTDAQLTLSVGATSYGNVHWRVPRTTNTIFTGRGELLYRIQKAIHSDSSSSPDKQKRFVITGLGGQGKSEICLQVASQMREEFWGVFWVDVDKVSTAESDFIAIAKLLGHSVGGIPDALHILASTEQTWLLILDNADDPNFDYQMYFPSGTHGAVLMTSRVSQCKMYSPEQFEALEGLGNEDSKELLLKAANIPKESWRSYNDQAETVVQLLASHTLALIQAGAYIAKGHCQLYEYPEVYQQQRKRLMQFRPEQARSRYCDVYATFEASAEVLEQSGSEAARDALDLLAILSMLDSAVLPLQSFQIAWASSRKFLHLSHEETNKTDRLYRSHVLRLPGFLVAEDNEWDAFRLIEASSQLVSLSLVTRNDIDGSEGLSMHPLAHAWAKDRQCPKQQRVAWIATGCFLTLSRRNYKTRHTHERYFLPHIQSYLDIKIRSVVLSEDQSIVIPILLQCGWILLHMRQDIRLSYFLEEMFTILGKNPEEPSKESLPLYDLQAGSLYNLGKSDIVLLQKMVKIRETTLAENHPNLLDSQHELALAYEKNGQIKEAIALLEHVVKIKENLAEDHRERLVSQHGLACAYGSNGQIKEAIALLEHIVKIKENLAEDHQERLVSQYALAYMYEADGQIKEAVTLLEHVVRIQGLKYEIGHPDRVLSERLLASCLKQLRSENHS
;
A
#
# COMPACT_ATOMS: atom_id res chain seq x y z
N MET A 1 14.24 11.15 -46.61
CA MET A 1 13.53 9.86 -46.48
C MET A 1 14.08 9.14 -45.25
N LEU A 2 13.36 9.24 -44.13
CA LEU A 2 13.63 8.53 -42.88
C LEU A 2 12.92 7.17 -42.90
N PRO A 3 13.44 6.13 -42.23
CA PRO A 3 12.81 4.82 -42.16
C PRO A 3 11.53 4.89 -41.32
N ALA A 4 10.48 4.20 -41.76
CA ALA A 4 9.18 4.15 -41.11
C ALA A 4 9.29 3.74 -39.63
N SER A 5 8.71 4.55 -38.75
CA SER A 5 8.50 4.27 -37.34
C SER A 5 7.71 2.97 -37.17
N ARG A 6 8.16 2.09 -36.25
CA ARG A 6 7.34 0.97 -35.78
C ARG A 6 6.11 1.56 -35.08
N ASN A 7 4.92 1.34 -35.65
CA ASN A 7 3.62 1.69 -35.06
C ASN A 7 3.58 1.31 -33.57
N GLN A 8 3.43 2.30 -32.68
CA GLN A 8 3.04 2.06 -31.29
C GLN A 8 1.65 1.38 -31.30
N ARG A 9 1.53 0.22 -30.65
CA ARG A 9 0.23 -0.45 -30.47
C ARG A 9 -0.59 0.34 -29.44
N LEU A 10 -1.80 0.76 -29.81
CA LEU A 10 -2.76 1.36 -28.90
C LEU A 10 -3.28 0.27 -27.94
N LEU A 11 -2.99 0.40 -26.65
CA LEU A 11 -3.52 -0.45 -25.59
C LEU A 11 -4.97 -0.04 -25.25
N GLY A 12 -5.79 -1.00 -24.81
CA GLY A 12 -7.19 -0.78 -24.43
C GLY A 12 -8.18 -1.63 -25.23
N LEU A 13 -9.46 -1.28 -25.14
CA LEU A 13 -10.52 -1.94 -25.91
C LEU A 13 -10.57 -1.41 -27.34
N GLN A 14 -10.68 -2.32 -28.31
CA GLN A 14 -10.82 -2.01 -29.72
C GLN A 14 -12.00 -2.80 -30.29
N GLN A 15 -12.99 -2.10 -30.84
CA GLN A 15 -14.15 -2.73 -31.49
C GLN A 15 -13.74 -3.35 -32.83
N VAL A 16 -14.24 -4.55 -33.11
CA VAL A 16 -14.00 -5.32 -34.34
C VAL A 16 -15.29 -6.02 -34.80
N PRO A 17 -15.69 -5.98 -36.08
CA PRO A 17 -15.17 -5.12 -37.16
C PRO A 17 -15.47 -3.63 -36.91
N SER A 18 -14.65 -2.74 -37.47
CA SER A 18 -14.72 -1.28 -37.24
C SER A 18 -15.96 -0.59 -37.84
N ASP A 19 -16.65 -1.23 -38.78
CA ASP A 19 -17.60 -0.57 -39.70
C ASP A 19 -19.09 -0.87 -39.44
N ASN A 20 -19.45 -1.49 -38.30
CA ASN A 20 -20.87 -1.76 -38.01
C ASN A 20 -21.58 -0.53 -37.43
N THR A 21 -22.46 0.09 -38.21
CA THR A 21 -23.44 1.09 -37.75
C THR A 21 -24.35 0.50 -36.68
N VAL A 22 -24.39 1.16 -35.52
CA VAL A 22 -24.74 0.63 -34.18
C VAL A 22 -26.24 0.74 -33.86
N ASP A 23 -27.14 0.45 -34.79
CA ASP A 23 -28.56 0.74 -34.53
C ASP A 23 -29.36 -0.43 -33.90
N ASN A 24 -28.83 -1.67 -33.86
CA ASN A 24 -29.59 -2.85 -33.38
C ASN A 24 -28.80 -3.87 -32.50
N THR A 25 -27.63 -3.52 -31.98
CA THR A 25 -26.89 -4.43 -31.08
C THR A 25 -27.53 -4.45 -29.68
N THR A 26 -27.34 -5.52 -28.90
CA THR A 26 -27.93 -5.64 -27.55
C THR A 26 -26.97 -6.21 -26.50
N ILE A 27 -25.76 -6.64 -26.90
CA ILE A 27 -24.79 -7.31 -26.02
C ILE A 27 -23.36 -7.00 -26.46
N ASP A 28 -22.42 -6.99 -25.52
CA ASP A 28 -21.00 -6.80 -25.80
C ASP A 28 -20.23 -8.11 -25.59
N ILE A 29 -19.31 -8.43 -26.51
CA ILE A 29 -18.38 -9.55 -26.40
C ILE A 29 -16.97 -8.99 -26.33
N ILE A 30 -16.23 -9.30 -25.27
CA ILE A 30 -14.88 -8.78 -25.05
C ILE A 30 -13.86 -9.92 -25.02
N ALA A 31 -12.95 -9.93 -26.00
CA ALA A 31 -11.95 -10.96 -26.19
C ALA A 31 -10.57 -10.54 -25.64
N ILE A 32 -9.98 -11.38 -24.78
CA ILE A 32 -8.75 -11.09 -24.04
C ILE A 32 -7.66 -12.10 -24.45
N HIS A 33 -6.54 -11.60 -24.98
CA HIS A 33 -5.42 -12.43 -25.42
C HIS A 33 -4.46 -12.83 -24.27
N GLY A 34 -3.60 -13.82 -24.53
CA GLY A 34 -2.58 -14.32 -23.60
C GLY A 34 -1.21 -13.62 -23.76
N LEU A 35 -0.23 -14.07 -22.97
CA LEU A 35 1.16 -13.56 -22.95
C LEU A 35 1.86 -13.69 -24.32
N ASP A 36 2.75 -12.74 -24.64
CA ASP A 36 3.57 -12.70 -25.87
C ASP A 36 2.76 -12.82 -27.19
N THR A 37 1.48 -12.43 -27.12
CA THR A 37 0.56 -12.35 -28.26
C THR A 37 -0.17 -11.01 -28.21
N GLY A 38 -0.90 -10.67 -29.27
CA GLY A 38 -1.68 -9.44 -29.36
C GLY A 38 -2.67 -9.53 -30.52
N SER A 39 -3.73 -8.75 -30.45
CA SER A 39 -4.72 -8.66 -31.52
C SER A 39 -4.11 -7.90 -32.73
N PRO A 40 -4.44 -8.26 -33.97
CA PRO A 40 -5.36 -9.33 -34.39
C PRO A 40 -4.73 -10.73 -34.37
N ARG A 41 -3.41 -10.83 -34.26
CA ARG A 41 -2.65 -12.08 -34.44
C ARG A 41 -3.05 -13.20 -33.51
N THR A 42 -3.56 -12.92 -32.30
CA THR A 42 -4.06 -13.93 -31.37
C THR A 42 -5.22 -14.73 -31.96
N TRP A 43 -6.05 -14.10 -32.78
CA TRP A 43 -7.30 -14.67 -33.27
C TRP A 43 -7.21 -15.11 -34.75
N GLU A 44 -6.07 -14.86 -35.40
CA GLU A 44 -5.82 -15.25 -36.79
C GLU A 44 -5.33 -16.69 -36.94
N TYR A 45 -6.02 -17.50 -37.75
CA TYR A 45 -5.51 -18.74 -38.33
C TYR A 45 -4.85 -18.47 -39.68
N ARG A 46 -3.66 -19.04 -39.93
CA ARG A 46 -2.95 -18.95 -41.21
C ARG A 46 -2.51 -20.33 -41.67
N LYS A 47 -3.00 -20.76 -42.83
CA LYS A 47 -2.47 -21.94 -43.54
C LYS A 47 -1.28 -21.49 -44.39
N ASN A 48 -0.22 -22.30 -44.47
CA ASN A 48 1.00 -21.96 -45.22
C ASN A 48 0.68 -21.41 -46.63
N GLY A 49 0.99 -20.13 -46.87
CA GLY A 49 0.79 -19.46 -48.16
C GLY A 49 -0.61 -18.87 -48.42
N GLY A 50 -1.54 -18.92 -47.47
CA GLY A 50 -2.91 -18.39 -47.60
C GLY A 50 -3.18 -17.08 -46.84
N SER A 51 -4.34 -16.46 -47.10
CA SER A 51 -4.89 -15.34 -46.32
C SER A 51 -5.19 -15.75 -44.88
N ALA A 52 -5.04 -14.82 -43.94
CA ALA A 52 -5.38 -15.06 -42.54
C ALA A 52 -6.89 -15.02 -42.34
N VAL A 53 -7.43 -15.93 -41.52
CA VAL A 53 -8.82 -15.92 -41.08
C VAL A 53 -8.85 -15.47 -39.62
N ASN A 54 -9.46 -14.33 -39.32
CA ASN A 54 -9.66 -13.84 -37.96
C ASN A 54 -11.11 -14.08 -37.53
N TRP A 55 -11.32 -15.12 -36.74
CA TRP A 55 -12.66 -15.57 -36.39
C TRP A 55 -13.46 -14.59 -35.52
N ILE A 56 -12.81 -13.61 -34.91
CA ILE A 56 -13.45 -12.57 -34.08
C ILE A 56 -13.91 -11.39 -34.95
N SER A 57 -13.20 -11.06 -36.03
CA SER A 57 -13.50 -9.88 -36.87
C SER A 57 -14.09 -10.19 -38.25
N ASP A 58 -13.87 -11.38 -38.80
CA ASP A 58 -14.29 -11.70 -40.16
C ASP A 58 -15.81 -11.92 -40.22
N GLY A 59 -16.49 -11.27 -41.17
CA GLY A 59 -17.96 -11.19 -41.23
C GLY A 59 -18.68 -12.55 -41.23
N GLU A 60 -18.11 -13.57 -41.89
CA GLU A 60 -18.70 -14.92 -42.00
C GLU A 60 -18.46 -15.79 -40.74
N MET A 61 -17.76 -15.28 -39.72
CA MET A 61 -17.35 -16.02 -38.51
C MET A 61 -18.22 -15.64 -37.31
N LEU A 62 -17.62 -15.21 -36.18
CA LEU A 62 -18.36 -14.84 -34.99
C LEU A 62 -19.38 -13.70 -35.23
N PRO A 63 -19.06 -12.63 -35.99
CA PRO A 63 -20.03 -11.60 -36.35
C PRO A 63 -21.32 -12.14 -37.00
N ALA A 64 -21.24 -13.11 -37.91
CA ALA A 64 -22.44 -13.75 -38.50
C ALA A 64 -23.21 -14.66 -37.53
N LEU A 65 -22.53 -15.27 -36.55
CA LEU A 65 -23.17 -16.15 -35.57
C LEU A 65 -23.99 -15.41 -34.52
N VAL A 66 -23.58 -14.18 -34.19
CA VAL A 66 -24.17 -13.31 -33.15
C VAL A 66 -24.26 -11.86 -33.66
N PRO A 67 -25.11 -11.59 -34.67
CA PRO A 67 -25.22 -10.26 -35.27
C PRO A 67 -25.69 -9.18 -34.30
N GLU A 68 -26.34 -9.58 -33.20
CA GLU A 68 -26.75 -8.72 -32.09
C GLU A 68 -25.60 -8.25 -31.18
N ALA A 69 -24.36 -8.74 -31.36
CA ALA A 69 -23.23 -8.44 -30.50
C ALA A 69 -22.30 -7.35 -31.06
N ARG A 70 -21.87 -6.41 -30.21
CA ARG A 70 -20.64 -5.64 -30.47
C ARG A 70 -19.46 -6.44 -29.96
N ILE A 71 -18.45 -6.64 -30.80
CA ILE A 71 -17.29 -7.45 -30.45
C ILE A 71 -16.09 -6.53 -30.27
N TYR A 72 -15.36 -6.74 -29.18
CA TYR A 72 -14.16 -5.98 -28.82
C TYR A 72 -12.99 -6.94 -28.58
N THR A 73 -11.79 -6.50 -28.90
CA THR A 73 -10.55 -7.11 -28.40
C THR A 73 -9.91 -6.18 -27.37
N TYR A 74 -9.44 -6.74 -26.26
CA TYR A 74 -8.66 -6.01 -25.26
C TYR A 74 -7.17 -6.22 -25.50
N GLU A 75 -6.49 -5.17 -25.96
CA GLU A 75 -5.03 -5.15 -26.13
C GLU A 75 -4.36 -4.66 -24.83
N TRP A 76 -3.56 -5.52 -24.21
CA TRP A 76 -2.81 -5.18 -23.00
C TRP A 76 -1.32 -5.43 -23.22
N ASN A 77 -0.48 -4.86 -22.35
CA ASN A 77 0.97 -5.07 -22.45
C ASN A 77 1.34 -6.49 -22.04
N ALA A 78 1.27 -7.41 -23.01
CA ALA A 78 1.64 -8.81 -22.87
C ALA A 78 3.15 -9.07 -23.12
N ASN A 79 3.97 -8.01 -23.21
CA ASN A 79 5.42 -8.14 -23.39
C ASN A 79 6.06 -8.60 -22.07
N CYS A 80 6.95 -9.59 -22.17
CA CYS A 80 7.68 -10.13 -21.03
C CYS A 80 9.17 -9.75 -21.05
N PHE A 81 9.56 -8.72 -21.80
CA PHE A 81 10.94 -8.24 -21.91
C PHE A 81 11.24 -7.12 -20.90
N GLN A 82 12.53 -6.75 -20.76
CA GLN A 82 13.05 -5.76 -19.78
C GLN A 82 12.33 -4.39 -19.77
N ASP A 83 11.65 -4.01 -20.86
CA ASP A 83 10.94 -2.73 -21.00
C ASP A 83 9.44 -2.79 -20.66
N ALA A 84 8.96 -3.90 -20.10
CA ALA A 84 7.60 -3.96 -19.56
C ALA A 84 7.54 -3.13 -18.25
N PRO A 85 6.74 -2.04 -18.16
CA PRO A 85 6.49 -1.38 -16.88
C PRO A 85 5.98 -2.46 -15.93
N VAL A 86 6.61 -2.59 -14.77
CA VAL A 86 6.35 -3.67 -13.80
C VAL A 86 4.89 -3.58 -13.35
N GLN A 87 4.01 -4.28 -14.05
CA GLN A 87 2.62 -4.42 -13.72
C GLN A 87 2.45 -5.84 -13.19
N THR A 88 2.13 -5.95 -11.92
CA THR A 88 1.69 -7.21 -11.33
C THR A 88 0.40 -7.66 -12.03
N MET A 89 0.03 -8.93 -11.90
CA MET A 89 -1.26 -9.46 -12.41
C MET A 89 -2.46 -8.58 -12.00
N PHE A 90 -2.39 -7.99 -10.80
CA PHE A 90 -3.37 -7.04 -10.27
C PHE A 90 -3.49 -5.74 -11.06
N GLY A 91 -2.36 -5.13 -11.41
CA GLY A 91 -2.35 -3.90 -12.19
C GLY A 91 -2.97 -4.08 -13.58
N HIS A 92 -2.85 -5.28 -14.15
CA HIS A 92 -3.54 -5.61 -15.41
C HIS A 92 -5.05 -5.79 -15.24
N ALA A 93 -5.50 -6.38 -14.12
CA ALA A 93 -6.93 -6.53 -13.82
C ALA A 93 -7.62 -5.17 -13.59
N ASP A 94 -6.98 -4.25 -12.86
CA ASP A 94 -7.53 -2.90 -12.60
C ASP A 94 -7.65 -2.08 -13.89
N LYS A 95 -6.61 -2.09 -14.72
CA LYS A 95 -6.64 -1.41 -16.02
C LYS A 95 -7.70 -2.00 -16.94
N PHE A 96 -7.87 -3.31 -16.93
CA PHE A 96 -8.89 -3.98 -17.71
C PHE A 96 -10.30 -3.53 -17.28
N LEU A 97 -10.59 -3.54 -15.98
CA LEU A 97 -11.88 -3.07 -15.45
C LEU A 97 -12.13 -1.59 -15.75
N ALA A 98 -11.12 -0.74 -15.64
CA ALA A 98 -11.22 0.68 -15.98
C ALA A 98 -11.55 0.90 -17.48
N CYS A 99 -10.94 0.12 -18.38
CA CYS A 99 -11.24 0.19 -19.80
C CYS A 99 -12.68 -0.24 -20.09
N VAL A 100 -13.15 -1.32 -19.48
CA VAL A 100 -14.54 -1.81 -19.64
C VAL A 100 -15.54 -0.80 -19.05
N ALA A 101 -15.25 -0.20 -17.90
CA ALA A 101 -16.08 0.83 -17.28
C ALA A 101 -16.21 2.07 -18.17
N GLY A 102 -15.11 2.54 -18.77
CA GLY A 102 -15.11 3.69 -19.68
C GLY A 102 -16.00 3.50 -20.91
N GLU A 103 -16.03 2.29 -21.47
CA GLU A 103 -16.87 1.95 -22.63
C GLU A 103 -18.36 1.80 -22.26
N GLN A 104 -18.66 1.43 -21.00
CA GLN A 104 -20.03 1.23 -20.48
C GLN A 104 -20.70 2.50 -19.94
N ALA A 105 -19.99 3.64 -19.88
CA ALA A 105 -20.46 4.88 -19.23
C ALA A 105 -21.75 5.49 -19.82
N SER A 106 -22.27 4.97 -20.94
CA SER A 106 -23.50 5.44 -21.57
C SER A 106 -24.72 4.51 -21.35
N GLN A 107 -24.55 3.18 -21.23
CA GLN A 107 -25.63 2.21 -20.99
C GLN A 107 -25.06 0.89 -20.42
N SER A 108 -25.61 0.37 -19.31
CA SER A 108 -25.24 -0.94 -18.74
C SER A 108 -25.77 -2.08 -19.63
N ARG A 109 -24.93 -2.53 -20.56
CA ARG A 109 -25.26 -3.60 -21.52
C ARG A 109 -24.72 -4.94 -21.01
N PRO A 110 -25.37 -6.07 -21.35
CA PRO A 110 -24.87 -7.39 -21.00
C PRO A 110 -23.49 -7.63 -21.62
N ILE A 111 -22.60 -8.34 -20.91
CA ILE A 111 -21.22 -8.59 -21.34
C ILE A 111 -20.92 -10.09 -21.34
N ILE A 112 -20.29 -10.58 -22.41
CA ILE A 112 -19.68 -11.91 -22.47
C ILE A 112 -18.17 -11.76 -22.67
N PHE A 113 -17.39 -12.44 -21.84
CA PHE A 113 -15.93 -12.46 -21.99
C PHE A 113 -15.45 -13.71 -22.70
N VAL A 114 -14.47 -13.56 -23.59
CA VAL A 114 -13.74 -14.66 -24.23
C VAL A 114 -12.26 -14.51 -23.92
N ALA A 115 -11.70 -15.37 -23.07
CA ALA A 115 -10.33 -15.22 -22.61
C ALA A 115 -9.46 -16.41 -23.01
N SER A 116 -8.24 -16.13 -23.50
CA SER A 116 -7.28 -17.15 -23.94
C SER A 116 -6.05 -17.19 -23.04
N CYS A 117 -5.63 -18.39 -22.63
CA CYS A 117 -4.41 -18.61 -21.84
C CYS A 117 -4.36 -17.68 -20.60
N PHE A 118 -3.29 -16.89 -20.44
CA PHE A 118 -3.10 -15.97 -19.31
C PHE A 118 -4.16 -14.87 -19.21
N GLY A 119 -4.76 -14.46 -20.33
CA GLY A 119 -5.88 -13.50 -20.33
C GLY A 119 -7.05 -13.96 -19.47
N GLY A 120 -7.23 -15.28 -19.30
CA GLY A 120 -8.26 -15.83 -18.41
C GLY A 120 -7.96 -15.66 -16.92
N LEU A 121 -6.69 -15.61 -16.53
CA LEU A 121 -6.31 -15.31 -15.14
C LEU A 121 -6.53 -13.82 -14.82
N ILE A 122 -6.24 -12.94 -15.78
CA ILE A 122 -6.55 -11.51 -15.67
C ILE A 122 -8.07 -11.32 -15.48
N LEU A 123 -8.88 -12.03 -16.27
CA LEU A 123 -10.33 -11.97 -16.15
C LEU A 123 -10.83 -12.51 -14.80
N ALA A 124 -10.32 -13.64 -14.32
CA ALA A 124 -10.72 -14.21 -13.04
C ALA A 124 -10.40 -13.27 -11.86
N GLU A 125 -9.22 -12.64 -11.87
CA GLU A 125 -8.83 -11.63 -10.88
C GLU A 125 -9.69 -10.36 -11.00
N ALA A 126 -9.98 -9.90 -12.22
CA ALA A 126 -10.86 -8.75 -12.45
C ALA A 126 -12.28 -8.99 -11.90
N MET A 127 -12.83 -10.20 -12.09
CA MET A 127 -14.13 -10.55 -11.53
C MET A 127 -14.08 -10.66 -10.00
N CYS A 128 -12.99 -11.18 -9.43
CA CYS A 128 -12.78 -11.16 -7.98
C CYS A 128 -12.78 -9.72 -7.42
N ARG A 129 -12.14 -8.78 -8.13
CA ARG A 129 -12.11 -7.35 -7.76
C ARG A 129 -13.45 -6.67 -7.92
N ALA A 130 -14.17 -6.94 -9.01
CA ALA A 130 -15.53 -6.45 -9.22
C ALA A 130 -16.51 -7.01 -8.18
N ALA A 131 -16.23 -8.19 -7.62
CA ALA A 131 -17.04 -8.80 -6.58
C ALA A 131 -16.75 -8.33 -5.15
N GLN A 132 -15.66 -7.59 -4.93
CA GLN A 132 -15.35 -7.02 -3.61
C GLN A 132 -16.44 -6.04 -3.17
N GLU A 133 -16.68 -5.99 -1.87
CA GLU A 133 -17.69 -5.13 -1.26
C GLU A 133 -17.37 -3.65 -1.52
N GLY A 134 -18.32 -2.96 -2.16
CA GLY A 134 -18.17 -1.60 -2.70
C GLY A 134 -17.04 -1.42 -3.72
N SER A 135 -16.83 -2.41 -4.57
CA SER A 135 -16.02 -2.25 -5.78
C SER A 135 -16.70 -1.29 -6.76
N PRO A 136 -16.01 -0.27 -7.31
CA PRO A 136 -16.59 0.62 -8.33
C PRO A 136 -16.96 -0.14 -9.62
N TYR A 137 -16.43 -1.35 -9.79
CA TYR A 137 -16.64 -2.22 -10.94
C TYR A 137 -17.76 -3.26 -10.72
N ARG A 138 -18.50 -3.19 -9.61
CA ARG A 138 -19.58 -4.14 -9.30
C ARG A 138 -20.63 -4.22 -10.41
N HIS A 139 -20.93 -3.10 -11.05
CA HIS A 139 -21.84 -3.03 -12.20
C HIS A 139 -21.35 -3.89 -13.38
N ILE A 140 -20.03 -4.01 -13.60
CA ILE A 140 -19.44 -4.87 -14.65
C ILE A 140 -19.72 -6.33 -14.35
N LEU A 141 -19.51 -6.77 -13.09
CA LEU A 141 -19.82 -8.14 -12.68
C LEU A 141 -21.31 -8.46 -12.88
N LEU A 142 -22.20 -7.55 -12.46
CA LEU A 142 -23.65 -7.73 -12.61
C LEU A 142 -24.13 -7.66 -14.06
N SER A 143 -23.40 -6.96 -14.93
CA SER A 143 -23.64 -6.93 -16.37
C SER A 143 -23.05 -8.14 -17.10
N THR A 144 -22.12 -8.88 -16.47
CA THR A 144 -21.49 -10.05 -17.08
C THR A 144 -22.44 -11.24 -17.07
N VAL A 145 -22.85 -11.69 -18.26
CA VAL A 145 -23.83 -12.76 -18.47
C VAL A 145 -23.22 -14.06 -18.97
N GLY A 146 -21.91 -14.09 -19.27
CA GLY A 146 -21.19 -15.31 -19.58
C GLY A 146 -19.68 -15.14 -19.72
N ALA A 147 -18.94 -16.24 -19.57
CA ALA A 147 -17.50 -16.27 -19.85
C ALA A 147 -17.06 -17.56 -20.54
N VAL A 148 -16.16 -17.45 -21.52
CA VAL A 148 -15.54 -18.55 -22.26
C VAL A 148 -14.03 -18.52 -22.05
N PHE A 149 -13.45 -19.63 -21.61
CA PHE A 149 -12.01 -19.77 -21.39
C PHE A 149 -11.40 -20.77 -22.37
N LEU A 150 -10.36 -20.35 -23.08
CA LEU A 150 -9.60 -21.15 -24.04
C LEU A 150 -8.21 -21.44 -23.47
N ALA A 151 -8.03 -22.65 -22.94
CA ALA A 151 -6.77 -23.15 -22.37
C ALA A 151 -6.15 -22.26 -21.26
N THR A 152 -6.99 -21.71 -20.37
CA THR A 152 -6.55 -20.90 -19.22
C THR A 152 -6.03 -21.80 -18.10
N PRO A 153 -4.80 -21.60 -17.57
CA PRO A 153 -4.19 -22.49 -16.58
C PRO A 153 -4.68 -22.21 -15.14
N PHE A 154 -5.95 -22.49 -14.85
CA PHE A 154 -6.61 -22.29 -13.56
C PHE A 154 -6.00 -23.09 -12.40
N GLY A 155 -5.61 -24.35 -12.64
CA GLY A 155 -5.14 -25.26 -11.58
C GLY A 155 -3.70 -25.01 -11.12
N GLY A 156 -2.99 -24.05 -11.72
CA GLY A 156 -1.54 -24.08 -11.76
C GLY A 156 -1.03 -25.32 -12.52
N SER A 157 0.23 -25.33 -12.92
CA SER A 157 0.85 -26.54 -13.46
C SER A 157 1.44 -27.35 -12.30
N ASP A 158 1.20 -28.66 -12.22
CA ASP A 158 1.93 -29.56 -11.32
C ASP A 158 3.44 -29.33 -11.43
N ALA A 159 4.21 -29.57 -10.37
CA ALA A 159 5.64 -29.24 -10.31
C ALA A 159 6.47 -29.80 -11.50
N ALA A 160 6.11 -30.98 -12.02
CA ALA A 160 6.73 -31.55 -13.22
C ALA A 160 6.37 -30.80 -14.52
N SER A 161 5.16 -30.24 -14.60
CA SER A 161 4.71 -29.37 -15.69
C SER A 161 5.14 -27.90 -15.54
N GLN A 162 5.56 -27.43 -14.36
CA GLN A 162 6.10 -26.07 -14.17
C GLN A 162 7.43 -25.86 -14.89
N ALA A 163 8.36 -26.81 -14.74
CA ALA A 163 9.62 -26.75 -15.47
C ALA A 163 9.39 -26.82 -16.99
N GLN A 164 8.44 -27.65 -17.42
CA GLN A 164 8.09 -27.82 -18.83
C GLN A 164 7.35 -26.59 -19.41
N TRP A 165 6.44 -25.98 -18.63
CA TRP A 165 5.74 -24.73 -18.95
C TRP A 165 6.73 -23.57 -19.00
N LEU A 166 7.63 -23.44 -18.02
CA LEU A 166 8.73 -22.46 -18.02
C LEU A 166 9.70 -22.65 -19.18
N VAL A 167 10.03 -23.89 -19.55
CA VAL A 167 10.89 -24.19 -20.72
C VAL A 167 10.16 -23.90 -22.03
N THR A 168 8.83 -24.07 -22.09
CA THR A 168 8.02 -23.75 -23.28
C THR A 168 7.81 -22.25 -23.42
N VAL A 169 7.51 -21.56 -22.31
CA VAL A 169 7.45 -20.10 -22.15
C VAL A 169 8.81 -19.52 -22.54
N LYS A 170 9.93 -19.96 -21.95
CA LYS A 170 11.29 -19.55 -22.36
C LYS A 170 11.63 -19.92 -23.81
N GLY A 171 11.11 -21.04 -24.31
CA GLY A 171 11.36 -21.53 -25.67
C GLY A 171 10.64 -20.76 -26.77
N ILE A 172 9.52 -20.13 -26.41
CA ILE A 172 8.79 -19.18 -27.25
C ILE A 172 9.36 -17.77 -27.05
N MET A 173 9.80 -17.42 -25.84
CA MET A 173 10.06 -16.03 -25.41
C MET A 173 11.53 -15.58 -25.43
N GLY A 174 12.47 -16.43 -25.83
CA GLY A 174 13.90 -16.06 -25.86
C GLY A 174 14.50 -15.82 -24.46
N GLU A 175 15.83 -15.72 -24.39
CA GLU A 175 16.61 -15.65 -23.14
C GLU A 175 16.57 -14.28 -22.42
N GLN A 176 15.45 -13.56 -22.37
CA GLN A 176 15.32 -12.36 -21.50
C GLN A 176 13.87 -12.15 -21.04
N SER A 177 13.54 -12.65 -19.85
CA SER A 177 12.20 -12.56 -19.25
C SER A 177 12.12 -11.54 -18.10
N SER A 178 10.96 -10.89 -17.92
CA SER A 178 10.58 -10.13 -16.73
C SER A 178 10.50 -11.07 -15.53
N ASP A 179 11.37 -10.82 -14.57
CA ASP A 179 11.50 -11.64 -13.37
C ASP A 179 10.28 -11.54 -12.44
N GLN A 180 9.52 -10.44 -12.46
CA GLN A 180 8.49 -10.17 -11.45
C GLN A 180 7.17 -10.95 -11.68
N LEU A 181 6.63 -10.95 -12.90
CA LEU A 181 5.38 -11.70 -13.21
C LEU A 181 5.61 -13.22 -13.07
N VAL A 182 6.79 -13.69 -13.47
CA VAL A 182 7.20 -15.08 -13.32
C VAL A 182 7.48 -15.45 -11.85
N ARG A 183 8.05 -14.54 -11.05
CA ARG A 183 8.19 -14.72 -9.59
C ARG A 183 6.83 -14.72 -8.87
N ASP A 184 5.91 -13.82 -9.21
CA ASP A 184 4.56 -13.80 -8.63
C ASP A 184 3.82 -15.13 -8.86
N LEU A 185 3.98 -15.74 -10.04
CA LEU A 185 3.44 -17.06 -10.35
C LEU A 185 4.17 -18.22 -9.64
N LYS A 186 5.48 -18.08 -9.37
CA LYS A 186 6.32 -19.10 -8.71
C LYS A 186 6.18 -19.10 -7.18
N GLU A 187 6.21 -17.93 -6.56
CA GLU A 187 6.24 -17.77 -5.09
C GLU A 187 4.83 -17.82 -4.48
N LYS A 188 3.77 -17.54 -5.26
CA LYS A 188 2.39 -17.42 -4.78
C LYS A 188 1.43 -18.43 -5.42
N HIS A 189 1.87 -19.67 -5.63
CA HIS A 189 1.04 -20.71 -6.27
C HIS A 189 -0.30 -20.97 -5.53
N ASN A 190 -0.29 -20.94 -4.19
CA ASN A 190 -1.51 -21.04 -3.38
C ASN A 190 -2.43 -19.83 -3.57
N PHE A 191 -1.86 -18.67 -3.88
CA PHE A 191 -2.60 -17.43 -4.08
C PHE A 191 -3.38 -17.44 -5.40
N VAL A 192 -2.77 -17.85 -6.52
CA VAL A 192 -3.47 -17.96 -7.81
C VAL A 192 -4.60 -18.98 -7.72
N ARG A 193 -4.35 -20.14 -7.09
CA ARG A 193 -5.39 -21.15 -6.82
C ARG A 193 -6.52 -20.59 -5.96
N HIS A 194 -6.20 -19.89 -4.88
CA HIS A 194 -7.20 -19.27 -4.00
C HIS A 194 -8.05 -18.22 -4.75
N ARG A 195 -7.45 -17.40 -5.62
CA ARG A 195 -8.18 -16.42 -6.43
C ARG A 195 -9.07 -17.05 -7.48
N VAL A 196 -8.58 -18.07 -8.17
CA VAL A 196 -9.36 -18.84 -9.13
C VAL A 196 -10.53 -19.56 -8.46
N GLN A 197 -10.32 -20.09 -7.26
CA GLN A 197 -11.38 -20.69 -6.45
C GLN A 197 -12.42 -19.65 -6.02
N LYS A 198 -11.98 -18.49 -5.54
CA LYS A 198 -12.87 -17.36 -5.22
C LYS A 198 -13.68 -16.91 -6.42
N PHE A 199 -13.08 -16.85 -7.62
CA PHE A 199 -13.82 -16.56 -8.85
C PHE A 199 -14.90 -17.61 -9.13
N ALA A 200 -14.60 -18.90 -8.96
CA ALA A 200 -15.59 -19.97 -9.13
C ALA A 200 -16.74 -19.85 -8.11
N GLU A 201 -16.43 -19.53 -6.85
CA GLU A 201 -17.43 -19.27 -5.80
C GLU A 201 -18.33 -18.08 -6.17
N ILE A 202 -17.75 -16.97 -6.62
CA ILE A 202 -18.48 -15.79 -7.10
C ILE A 202 -19.37 -16.16 -8.29
N ALA A 203 -18.84 -16.91 -9.25
CA ALA A 203 -19.59 -17.31 -10.44
C ALA A 203 -20.77 -18.24 -10.10
N HIS A 204 -20.65 -19.05 -9.05
CA HIS A 204 -21.73 -19.91 -8.56
C HIS A 204 -22.70 -19.24 -7.58
N ALA A 205 -22.34 -18.10 -6.99
CA ALA A 205 -23.19 -17.39 -6.03
C ALA A 205 -24.57 -17.08 -6.63
N ASP A 206 -25.65 -17.28 -5.87
CA ASP A 206 -27.03 -17.13 -6.38
C ASP A 206 -27.31 -15.72 -6.94
N SER A 207 -26.71 -14.69 -6.34
CA SER A 207 -26.81 -13.30 -6.80
C SER A 207 -26.07 -13.01 -8.11
N VAL A 208 -25.23 -13.93 -8.58
CA VAL A 208 -24.41 -13.79 -9.80
C VAL A 208 -24.77 -14.87 -10.81
N ARG A 209 -24.67 -16.17 -10.49
CA ARG A 209 -24.95 -17.31 -11.38
C ARG A 209 -24.39 -17.11 -12.79
N LEU A 210 -23.08 -16.85 -12.87
CA LEU A 210 -22.38 -16.62 -14.12
C LEU A 210 -22.17 -17.93 -14.88
N PRO A 211 -22.74 -18.13 -16.07
CA PRO A 211 -22.45 -19.29 -16.90
C PRO A 211 -21.01 -19.21 -17.44
N VAL A 212 -20.20 -20.24 -17.16
CA VAL A 212 -18.82 -20.34 -17.64
C VAL A 212 -18.63 -21.59 -18.52
N ARG A 213 -17.87 -21.46 -19.61
CA ARG A 213 -17.46 -22.58 -20.50
C ARG A 213 -15.94 -22.68 -20.55
N CYS A 214 -15.39 -23.84 -20.22
CA CYS A 214 -13.94 -24.09 -20.25
C CYS A 214 -13.57 -25.06 -21.38
N PHE A 215 -12.62 -24.65 -22.22
CA PHE A 215 -12.07 -25.46 -23.31
C PHE A 215 -10.62 -25.85 -23.05
N TYR A 216 -10.28 -27.13 -23.26
CA TYR A 216 -8.93 -27.68 -23.04
C TYR A 216 -8.35 -28.37 -24.29
N GLU A 217 -7.03 -28.45 -24.37
CA GLU A 217 -6.31 -29.05 -25.50
C GLU A 217 -6.33 -30.58 -25.46
N THR A 218 -6.54 -31.23 -26.60
CA THR A 218 -6.46 -32.70 -26.71
C THR A 218 -5.22 -33.18 -27.50
N LYS A 219 -4.55 -32.30 -28.27
CA LYS A 219 -3.30 -32.62 -28.97
C LYS A 219 -2.06 -32.23 -28.14
N LYS A 220 -0.97 -32.98 -28.33
CA LYS A 220 0.33 -32.73 -27.65
C LYS A 220 1.17 -31.70 -28.41
N THR A 221 1.85 -30.81 -27.68
CA THR A 221 2.69 -29.74 -28.28
C THR A 221 4.13 -30.24 -28.55
N LYS A 222 4.74 -29.87 -29.69
CA LYS A 222 6.15 -30.16 -30.02
C LYS A 222 7.07 -29.04 -29.49
N LEU A 223 7.94 -29.33 -28.53
CA LEU A 223 9.00 -28.40 -28.11
C LEU A 223 10.06 -28.25 -29.23
N LEU A 224 10.32 -27.02 -29.66
CA LEU A 224 11.19 -26.71 -30.81
C LEU A 224 12.68 -26.79 -30.45
N ARG A 225 13.45 -27.51 -31.28
CA ARG A 225 14.92 -27.72 -31.22
C ARG A 225 15.76 -26.42 -31.44
N LYS A 226 15.13 -25.25 -31.58
CA LYS A 226 15.75 -23.96 -31.93
C LYS A 226 16.36 -23.20 -30.74
N LEU A 227 16.24 -23.74 -29.53
CA LEU A 227 16.62 -23.17 -28.24
C LEU A 227 18.14 -23.15 -27.92
N LEU A 228 18.99 -23.58 -28.85
CA LEU A 228 20.44 -23.42 -28.72
C LEU A 228 20.89 -22.37 -29.74
N SER A 229 20.99 -21.12 -29.31
CA SER A 229 21.53 -20.05 -30.14
C SER A 229 23.01 -20.32 -30.46
N ARG A 230 23.44 -19.94 -31.68
CA ARG A 230 24.81 -20.09 -32.20
C ARG A 230 25.90 -19.45 -31.32
N ASN A 231 25.54 -18.56 -30.38
CA ASN A 231 26.49 -17.84 -29.53
C ASN A 231 26.93 -18.65 -28.30
N PHE A 232 26.17 -19.67 -27.88
CA PHE A 232 26.58 -20.55 -26.78
C PHE A 232 27.61 -21.60 -27.24
N ALA A 233 27.55 -22.01 -28.52
CA ALA A 233 28.53 -22.91 -29.12
C ALA A 233 29.91 -22.25 -29.38
N ALA A 234 29.95 -20.93 -29.57
CA ALA A 234 31.20 -20.19 -29.76
C ALA A 234 31.96 -19.92 -28.45
N LYS A 235 31.27 -19.95 -27.30
CA LYS A 235 31.86 -19.70 -25.97
C LYS A 235 32.41 -20.97 -25.29
N LEU A 236 32.25 -22.14 -25.92
CA LEU A 236 32.65 -23.45 -25.39
C LEU A 236 33.72 -24.16 -26.24
N SER A 237 34.25 -23.51 -27.28
CA SER A 237 35.35 -24.05 -28.08
C SER A 237 36.75 -23.82 -27.49
N SER A 238 36.87 -23.31 -26.26
CA SER A 238 38.16 -23.00 -25.63
C SER A 238 38.52 -23.83 -24.39
N SER A 239 37.78 -24.90 -24.07
CA SER A 239 38.18 -25.79 -22.97
C SER A 239 37.88 -27.26 -23.27
N SER A 240 38.94 -28.06 -23.27
CA SER A 240 39.00 -29.41 -23.84
C SER A 240 38.48 -30.53 -22.94
N THR A 241 37.88 -30.25 -21.77
CA THR A 241 37.77 -31.25 -20.69
C THR A 241 36.38 -31.78 -20.37
N ASN A 242 35.29 -31.33 -21.01
CA ASN A 242 33.92 -31.80 -20.68
C ASN A 242 33.13 -32.37 -21.87
N LYS A 243 33.74 -33.22 -22.70
CA LYS A 243 33.08 -33.80 -23.90
C LYS A 243 32.26 -35.07 -23.68
N ILE A 244 32.26 -35.71 -22.50
CA ILE A 244 31.70 -37.08 -22.37
C ILE A 244 30.38 -37.16 -21.56
N SER A 245 29.96 -36.10 -20.85
CA SER A 245 28.78 -36.21 -19.96
C SER A 245 27.49 -35.54 -20.48
N PHE A 246 27.45 -35.02 -21.70
CA PHE A 246 26.25 -34.35 -22.26
C PHE A 246 25.57 -35.12 -23.41
N GLY A 247 26.24 -36.12 -23.98
CA GLY A 247 25.74 -36.91 -25.12
C GLY A 247 24.57 -37.85 -24.78
N VAL A 248 24.38 -38.18 -23.50
CA VAL A 248 23.38 -39.16 -23.03
C VAL A 248 22.04 -38.51 -22.66
N ILE A 249 21.97 -37.19 -22.47
CA ILE A 249 20.73 -36.48 -22.07
C ILE A 249 19.88 -36.04 -23.30
N ILE A 250 20.43 -36.10 -24.53
CA ILE A 250 19.78 -35.55 -25.74
C ILE A 250 18.90 -36.59 -26.50
N ALA A 251 18.66 -37.77 -25.93
CA ALA A 251 17.85 -38.83 -26.55
C ALA A 251 16.56 -39.15 -25.77
N SER A 252 15.70 -38.16 -25.50
CA SER A 252 14.26 -38.35 -25.19
C SER A 252 13.50 -37.01 -25.15
N VAL A 253 13.14 -36.46 -26.31
CA VAL A 253 12.20 -35.32 -26.37
C VAL A 253 10.77 -35.87 -26.37
N ASP A 254 10.21 -36.07 -25.18
CA ASP A 254 8.84 -36.57 -25.00
C ASP A 254 7.79 -35.51 -25.39
N ARG A 255 6.80 -35.93 -26.19
CA ARG A 255 5.60 -35.14 -26.51
C ARG A 255 4.67 -35.10 -25.29
N LYS A 256 4.36 -33.93 -24.74
CA LYS A 256 3.43 -33.75 -23.60
C LYS A 256 2.38 -32.66 -23.85
N GLN A 257 1.22 -32.79 -23.20
CA GLN A 257 0.22 -31.72 -23.08
C GLN A 257 0.74 -30.65 -22.12
N LEU A 258 0.46 -29.36 -22.38
CA LEU A 258 1.01 -28.24 -21.61
C LEU A 258 0.06 -27.80 -20.49
N VAL A 259 -1.25 -27.81 -20.75
CA VAL A 259 -2.29 -27.56 -19.75
C VAL A 259 -3.25 -28.75 -19.79
N THR A 260 -3.26 -29.54 -18.72
CA THR A 260 -4.17 -30.68 -18.58
C THR A 260 -5.62 -30.22 -18.46
N GLU A 261 -6.58 -31.10 -18.74
CA GLU A 261 -8.01 -30.85 -18.52
C GLU A 261 -8.30 -30.30 -17.11
N SER A 262 -7.69 -30.91 -16.08
CA SER A 262 -7.81 -30.49 -14.68
C SER A 262 -7.25 -29.10 -14.39
N SER A 263 -6.30 -28.63 -15.20
CA SER A 263 -5.72 -27.30 -15.08
C SER A 263 -6.46 -26.27 -15.94
N ALA A 264 -7.04 -26.67 -17.07
CA ALA A 264 -7.74 -25.79 -18.00
C ALA A 264 -9.22 -25.50 -17.64
N CYS A 265 -9.80 -26.26 -16.71
CA CYS A 265 -11.23 -26.17 -16.39
C CYS A 265 -11.47 -25.88 -14.91
N LEU A 266 -12.39 -24.94 -14.65
CA LEU A 266 -12.88 -24.65 -13.31
C LEU A 266 -13.78 -25.76 -12.80
N HIS A 267 -13.60 -26.14 -11.54
CA HIS A 267 -14.49 -27.10 -10.88
C HIS A 267 -15.94 -26.56 -10.86
N GLY A 268 -16.91 -27.42 -11.15
CA GLY A 268 -18.34 -27.05 -11.18
C GLY A 268 -18.85 -26.50 -12.52
N PHE A 269 -17.98 -26.29 -13.51
CA PHE A 269 -18.36 -25.77 -14.82
C PHE A 269 -18.21 -26.79 -15.97
N PRO A 270 -19.00 -26.67 -17.05
CA PRO A 270 -18.86 -27.50 -18.24
C PRO A 270 -17.47 -27.42 -18.88
N ARG A 271 -16.90 -28.60 -19.16
CA ARG A 271 -15.56 -28.79 -19.75
C ARG A 271 -15.66 -29.47 -21.11
N GLN A 272 -14.93 -28.97 -22.10
CA GLN A 272 -14.96 -29.50 -23.46
C GLN A 272 -13.57 -29.50 -24.11
N GLY A 273 -13.17 -30.65 -24.66
CA GLY A 273 -11.90 -30.77 -25.38
C GLY A 273 -12.00 -30.22 -26.80
N LEU A 274 -10.97 -29.50 -27.25
CA LEU A 274 -10.77 -29.11 -28.64
C LEU A 274 -9.66 -29.95 -29.27
N ASP A 275 -9.83 -30.32 -30.55
CA ASP A 275 -8.82 -31.07 -31.31
C ASP A 275 -7.68 -30.15 -31.80
N ALA A 276 -7.01 -29.50 -30.85
CA ALA A 276 -5.97 -28.50 -31.07
C ALA A 276 -4.85 -28.68 -30.03
N ALA A 277 -3.64 -28.22 -30.39
CA ALA A 277 -2.56 -28.01 -29.42
C ALA A 277 -2.72 -26.63 -28.76
N HIS A 278 -2.05 -26.39 -27.62
CA HIS A 278 -2.20 -25.17 -26.82
C HIS A 278 -2.15 -23.87 -27.63
N SER A 279 -1.18 -23.73 -28.55
CA SER A 279 -1.00 -22.54 -29.40
C SER A 279 -2.06 -22.38 -30.49
N GLU A 280 -2.90 -23.39 -30.70
CA GLU A 280 -3.95 -23.45 -31.73
C GLU A 280 -5.37 -23.37 -31.13
N MET A 281 -5.50 -23.30 -29.80
CA MET A 281 -6.79 -23.32 -29.08
C MET A 281 -7.70 -22.11 -29.37
N ASN A 282 -7.13 -21.04 -29.92
CA ASN A 282 -7.81 -19.81 -30.31
C ASN A 282 -7.73 -19.56 -31.83
N LYS A 283 -7.42 -20.59 -32.63
CA LYS A 283 -7.15 -20.51 -34.07
C LYS A 283 -8.13 -21.37 -34.86
N PHE A 284 -8.98 -20.74 -35.66
CA PHE A 284 -9.99 -21.45 -36.44
C PHE A 284 -9.92 -21.13 -37.93
N GLY A 285 -9.98 -22.16 -38.77
CA GLY A 285 -9.74 -22.03 -40.21
C GLY A 285 -10.93 -21.57 -41.04
N GLY A 286 -12.12 -21.45 -40.45
CA GLY A 286 -13.34 -21.01 -41.13
C GLY A 286 -14.62 -21.47 -40.42
N PRO A 287 -15.82 -21.16 -40.96
CA PRO A 287 -17.10 -21.45 -40.31
C PRO A 287 -17.38 -22.96 -40.14
N GLU A 288 -16.79 -23.77 -41.02
CA GLU A 288 -16.92 -25.22 -41.01
C GLU A 288 -15.92 -25.93 -40.08
N ASP A 289 -14.99 -25.19 -39.46
CA ASP A 289 -14.03 -25.73 -38.49
C ASP A 289 -14.78 -26.32 -37.28
N LEU A 290 -14.53 -27.60 -36.98
CA LEU A 290 -15.20 -28.30 -35.89
C LEU A 290 -14.96 -27.62 -34.53
N ASN A 291 -13.75 -27.11 -34.28
CA ASN A 291 -13.43 -26.43 -33.03
C ASN A 291 -14.14 -25.05 -32.96
N PHE A 292 -14.27 -24.35 -34.10
CA PHE A 292 -15.06 -23.12 -34.16
C PHE A 292 -16.54 -23.36 -33.89
N LYS A 293 -17.13 -24.42 -34.44
CA LYS A 293 -18.53 -24.78 -34.18
C LYS A 293 -18.80 -25.00 -32.69
N LEU A 294 -17.84 -25.58 -31.96
CA LEU A 294 -17.94 -25.79 -30.51
C LEU A 294 -17.84 -24.47 -29.73
N VAL A 295 -16.82 -23.65 -30.02
CA VAL A 295 -16.57 -22.39 -29.31
C VAL A 295 -17.62 -21.33 -29.68
N GLY A 296 -17.83 -21.10 -30.98
CA GLY A 296 -18.85 -20.18 -31.50
C GLY A 296 -20.27 -20.59 -31.11
N GLY A 297 -20.58 -21.90 -31.14
CA GLY A 297 -21.86 -22.41 -30.65
C GLY A 297 -22.08 -22.15 -29.16
N SER A 298 -21.03 -22.25 -28.34
CA SER A 298 -21.10 -21.92 -26.91
C SER A 298 -21.31 -20.43 -26.67
N ILE A 299 -20.64 -19.56 -27.42
CA ILE A 299 -20.84 -18.10 -27.33
C ILE A 299 -22.27 -17.74 -27.74
N LYS A 300 -22.77 -18.29 -28.85
CA LYS A 300 -24.15 -18.09 -29.31
C LYS A 300 -25.17 -18.52 -28.26
N ASN A 301 -24.95 -19.66 -27.60
CA ASN A 301 -25.81 -20.13 -26.51
C ASN A 301 -25.82 -19.15 -25.31
N LEU A 302 -24.66 -18.59 -24.95
CA LEU A 302 -24.57 -17.58 -23.89
C LEU A 302 -25.33 -16.30 -24.27
N VAL A 303 -25.23 -15.83 -25.51
CA VAL A 303 -25.97 -14.67 -26.01
C VAL A 303 -27.48 -14.90 -25.92
N GLN A 304 -27.96 -16.06 -26.39
CA GLN A 304 -29.39 -16.41 -26.35
C GLN A 304 -29.94 -16.48 -24.91
N ASN A 305 -29.12 -16.90 -23.95
CA ASN A 305 -29.51 -17.05 -22.54
C ASN A 305 -29.26 -15.79 -21.69
N ALA A 306 -28.64 -14.75 -22.25
CA ALA A 306 -28.26 -13.53 -21.51
C ALA A 306 -29.44 -12.88 -20.77
N SER A 307 -30.60 -12.78 -21.44
CA SER A 307 -31.79 -12.18 -20.85
C SER A 307 -32.35 -12.96 -19.66
N GLY A 308 -32.21 -14.29 -19.66
CA GLY A 308 -32.62 -15.15 -18.55
C GLY A 308 -31.76 -14.97 -17.30
N VAL A 309 -30.44 -14.77 -17.48
CA VAL A 309 -29.49 -14.49 -16.40
C VAL A 309 -29.82 -13.14 -15.74
N LEU A 310 -30.10 -12.11 -16.54
CA LEU A 310 -30.43 -10.77 -16.04
C LEU A 310 -31.80 -10.72 -15.36
N LYS A 311 -32.82 -11.38 -15.94
CA LYS A 311 -34.16 -11.46 -15.31
C LYS A 311 -34.10 -12.10 -13.93
N HIS A 312 -33.35 -13.19 -13.76
CA HIS A 312 -33.17 -13.81 -12.45
C HIS A 312 -32.55 -12.84 -11.44
N ARG A 313 -31.49 -12.12 -11.83
CA ARG A 313 -30.83 -11.11 -10.99
C ARG A 313 -31.74 -9.92 -10.63
N GLN A 314 -32.69 -9.57 -11.49
CA GLN A 314 -33.69 -8.51 -11.22
C GLN A 314 -34.79 -8.94 -10.24
N THR A 315 -35.20 -10.22 -10.25
CA THR A 315 -36.18 -10.75 -9.28
C THR A 315 -35.69 -10.71 -7.84
N ASP A 316 -34.38 -10.93 -7.62
CA ASP A 316 -33.77 -10.79 -6.27
C ASP A 316 -33.65 -9.32 -5.85
N ALA A 317 -33.42 -8.40 -6.81
CA ALA A 317 -33.37 -6.96 -6.53
C ALA A 317 -34.75 -6.33 -6.24
N GLN A 318 -35.84 -6.91 -6.76
CA GLN A 318 -37.21 -6.44 -6.50
C GLN A 318 -37.73 -6.73 -5.08
N LEU A 319 -37.05 -7.59 -4.31
CA LEU A 319 -37.30 -7.75 -2.87
C LEU A 319 -36.61 -6.67 -2.03
N THR A 320 -35.77 -5.82 -2.64
CA THR A 320 -34.96 -4.81 -1.93
C THR A 320 -35.19 -3.37 -2.44
N LEU A 321 -36.00 -3.17 -3.48
CA LEU A 321 -36.21 -1.87 -4.13
C LEU A 321 -37.60 -1.30 -3.86
N SER A 322 -37.80 -0.82 -2.64
CA SER A 322 -38.75 0.24 -2.34
C SER A 322 -38.05 1.30 -1.50
N VAL A 323 -37.31 2.20 -2.16
CA VAL A 323 -37.04 3.62 -1.82
C VAL A 323 -36.05 4.10 -2.89
N GLY A 324 -36.40 5.16 -3.62
CA GLY A 324 -35.61 5.68 -4.73
C GLY A 324 -34.46 6.58 -4.27
N ALA A 325 -33.33 6.54 -4.99
CA ALA A 325 -32.30 7.58 -4.93
C ALA A 325 -31.57 7.66 -6.28
N THR A 326 -31.21 8.89 -6.65
CA THR A 326 -30.48 9.27 -7.86
C THR A 326 -29.08 8.67 -7.91
N SER A 327 -28.77 8.07 -9.06
CA SER A 327 -27.60 7.29 -9.41
C SER A 327 -26.31 8.13 -9.58
N TYR A 328 -25.50 8.25 -8.53
CA TYR A 328 -24.03 8.33 -8.64
C TYR A 328 -23.46 7.74 -7.34
N GLY A 329 -23.07 6.45 -7.38
CA GLY A 329 -22.57 5.73 -6.19
C GLY A 329 -21.28 6.31 -5.58
N ASN A 330 -20.72 5.60 -4.60
CA ASN A 330 -19.57 6.07 -3.83
C ASN A 330 -18.29 6.23 -4.68
N VAL A 331 -17.72 7.43 -4.74
CA VAL A 331 -16.47 7.74 -5.47
C VAL A 331 -15.27 7.81 -4.53
N HIS A 332 -15.46 8.37 -3.33
CA HIS A 332 -14.40 8.53 -2.36
C HIS A 332 -14.67 7.70 -1.09
N TRP A 333 -13.76 6.79 -0.78
CA TRP A 333 -13.81 5.96 0.42
C TRP A 333 -12.52 6.11 1.22
N ARG A 334 -12.57 6.88 2.31
CA ARG A 334 -11.47 7.06 3.24
C ARG A 334 -11.91 6.64 4.65
N VAL A 335 -12.06 5.33 4.84
CA VAL A 335 -12.40 4.71 6.12
C VAL A 335 -11.25 3.79 6.55
N PRO A 336 -10.74 3.88 7.79
CA PRO A 336 -9.47 3.26 8.17
C PRO A 336 -9.54 1.75 8.40
N ARG A 337 -10.74 1.19 8.59
CA ARG A 337 -10.96 -0.21 9.00
C ARG A 337 -12.16 -0.80 8.28
N THR A 338 -12.16 -2.12 8.12
CA THR A 338 -13.33 -2.88 7.63
C THR A 338 -14.29 -3.20 8.78
N THR A 339 -15.51 -3.59 8.44
CA THR A 339 -16.53 -3.97 9.41
C THR A 339 -16.14 -5.23 10.18
N ASN A 340 -16.36 -5.23 11.49
CA ASN A 340 -16.15 -6.40 12.33
C ASN A 340 -17.20 -7.50 12.08
N THR A 341 -16.76 -8.73 11.87
CA THR A 341 -17.60 -9.90 11.54
C THR A 341 -18.43 -10.42 12.71
N ILE A 342 -18.02 -10.15 13.95
CA ILE A 342 -18.77 -10.55 15.16
C ILE A 342 -19.65 -9.42 15.71
N PHE A 343 -19.83 -8.32 14.96
CA PHE A 343 -20.76 -7.25 15.32
C PHE A 343 -22.16 -7.84 15.61
N THR A 344 -22.76 -7.42 16.71
CA THR A 344 -23.98 -8.03 17.26
C THR A 344 -24.92 -6.96 17.80
N GLY A 345 -26.22 -7.10 17.52
CA GLY A 345 -27.26 -6.22 18.03
C GLY A 345 -27.28 -4.82 17.39
N ARG A 346 -27.85 -3.85 18.13
CA ARG A 346 -27.91 -2.42 17.79
C ARG A 346 -28.67 -2.03 16.51
N GLY A 347 -29.47 -2.92 15.93
CA GLY A 347 -30.25 -2.66 14.71
C GLY A 347 -31.12 -1.39 14.79
N GLU A 348 -31.87 -1.21 15.89
CA GLU A 348 -32.69 -0.01 16.14
C GLU A 348 -31.85 1.28 16.18
N LEU A 349 -30.66 1.24 16.79
CA LEU A 349 -29.77 2.39 16.84
C LEU A 349 -29.18 2.71 15.46
N LEU A 350 -28.74 1.69 14.71
CA LEU A 350 -28.27 1.86 13.34
C LEU A 350 -29.34 2.50 12.46
N TYR A 351 -30.58 2.00 12.53
CA TYR A 351 -31.71 2.55 11.82
C TYR A 351 -32.00 4.02 12.19
N ARG A 352 -31.96 4.36 13.48
CA ARG A 352 -32.12 5.75 13.94
C ARG A 352 -31.02 6.67 13.40
N ILE A 353 -29.76 6.23 13.43
CA ILE A 353 -28.64 7.02 12.91
C ILE A 353 -28.81 7.22 11.41
N GLN A 354 -29.08 6.15 10.66
CA GLN A 354 -29.32 6.19 9.22
C GLN A 354 -30.42 7.19 8.89
N LYS A 355 -31.57 7.08 9.56
CA LYS A 355 -32.68 8.01 9.37
C LYS A 355 -32.32 9.48 9.69
N ALA A 356 -31.50 9.71 10.71
CA ALA A 356 -31.09 11.06 11.10
C ALA A 356 -30.13 11.71 10.08
N ILE A 357 -29.31 10.90 9.40
CA ILE A 357 -28.30 11.39 8.45
C ILE A 357 -28.69 11.21 6.98
N HIS A 358 -29.77 10.49 6.68
CA HIS A 358 -30.29 10.27 5.34
C HIS A 358 -30.70 11.57 4.66
N SER A 359 -30.47 11.68 3.34
CA SER A 359 -30.67 12.88 2.55
C SER A 359 -32.00 12.89 1.76
N ASP A 360 -33.14 13.03 2.45
CA ASP A 360 -34.42 13.21 1.73
C ASP A 360 -34.55 14.62 1.13
N SER A 361 -34.92 14.69 -0.15
CA SER A 361 -35.23 15.92 -0.91
C SER A 361 -36.44 16.70 -0.39
N SER A 362 -37.15 16.17 0.61
CA SER A 362 -38.31 16.76 1.28
C SER A 362 -38.01 17.36 2.65
N SER A 363 -36.77 17.26 3.15
CA SER A 363 -36.34 17.84 4.43
C SER A 363 -35.79 19.26 4.24
N SER A 364 -36.07 20.17 5.19
CA SER A 364 -35.67 21.58 5.10
C SER A 364 -34.15 21.73 4.89
N PRO A 365 -33.68 22.40 3.82
CA PRO A 365 -32.27 22.49 3.44
C PRO A 365 -31.39 23.35 4.37
N ASP A 366 -31.92 23.86 5.47
CA ASP A 366 -31.31 24.95 6.26
C ASP A 366 -30.29 24.51 7.33
N LYS A 367 -30.10 23.19 7.59
CA LYS A 367 -29.18 22.74 8.65
C LYS A 367 -28.44 21.45 8.30
N GLN A 368 -27.12 21.45 8.56
CA GLN A 368 -26.26 20.28 8.41
C GLN A 368 -26.72 19.15 9.34
N LYS A 369 -26.83 17.93 8.79
CA LYS A 369 -27.28 16.75 9.52
C LYS A 369 -26.14 16.23 10.41
N ARG A 370 -26.42 16.03 11.69
CA ARG A 370 -25.41 15.64 12.69
C ARG A 370 -25.96 14.59 13.63
N PHE A 371 -25.15 13.57 13.96
CA PHE A 371 -25.49 12.61 15.00
C PHE A 371 -24.28 12.40 15.92
N VAL A 372 -24.51 12.43 17.24
CA VAL A 372 -23.44 12.26 18.24
C VAL A 372 -23.65 10.99 19.06
N ILE A 373 -22.62 10.14 19.14
CA ILE A 373 -22.60 8.94 19.97
C ILE A 373 -21.61 9.16 21.12
N THR A 374 -22.12 9.21 22.34
CA THR A 374 -21.30 9.28 23.57
C THR A 374 -21.28 7.93 24.28
N GLY A 375 -20.28 7.63 25.13
CA GLY A 375 -20.27 6.39 25.92
C GLY A 375 -18.89 5.97 26.37
N LEU A 376 -18.78 4.93 27.22
CA LEU A 376 -17.48 4.46 27.73
C LEU A 376 -16.59 3.89 26.60
N GLY A 377 -15.30 3.76 26.90
CA GLY A 377 -14.31 3.21 25.96
C GLY A 377 -14.58 1.72 25.74
N GLY A 378 -14.43 1.23 24.51
CA GLY A 378 -14.64 -0.20 24.21
C GLY A 378 -16.10 -0.68 24.20
N GLN A 379 -17.08 0.24 24.20
CA GLN A 379 -18.53 -0.05 24.12
C GLN A 379 -19.06 -0.22 22.68
N GLY A 380 -18.22 0.03 21.66
CA GLY A 380 -18.57 -0.14 20.24
C GLY A 380 -18.98 1.12 19.47
N LYS A 381 -18.68 2.33 19.95
CA LYS A 381 -19.04 3.60 19.26
C LYS A 381 -18.48 3.69 17.84
N SER A 382 -17.17 3.49 17.68
CA SER A 382 -16.51 3.52 16.37
C SER A 382 -16.99 2.36 15.48
N GLU A 383 -17.29 1.19 16.07
CA GLU A 383 -17.88 0.05 15.33
C GLU A 383 -19.26 0.38 14.77
N ILE A 384 -20.10 1.09 15.51
CA ILE A 384 -21.40 1.57 15.02
C ILE A 384 -21.20 2.52 13.84
N CYS A 385 -20.24 3.45 13.93
CA CYS A 385 -19.93 4.37 12.84
C CYS A 385 -19.41 3.64 11.58
N LEU A 386 -18.57 2.62 11.76
CA LEU A 386 -18.10 1.75 10.66
C LEU A 386 -19.27 1.00 10.00
N GLN A 387 -20.21 0.47 10.80
CA GLN A 387 -21.40 -0.20 10.27
C GLN A 387 -22.30 0.76 9.50
N VAL A 388 -22.55 1.97 10.03
CA VAL A 388 -23.34 3.00 9.33
C VAL A 388 -22.65 3.41 8.02
N ALA A 389 -21.34 3.69 8.07
CA ALA A 389 -20.55 4.03 6.88
C ALA A 389 -20.62 2.95 5.80
N SER A 390 -20.52 1.69 6.20
CA SER A 390 -20.57 0.55 5.28
C SER A 390 -21.96 0.35 4.68
N GLN A 391 -23.01 0.46 5.51
CA GLN A 391 -24.41 0.25 5.08
C GLN A 391 -24.92 1.39 4.18
N MET A 392 -24.50 2.63 4.44
CA MET A 392 -24.89 3.82 3.66
C MET A 392 -23.86 4.21 2.59
N ARG A 393 -22.89 3.32 2.29
CA ARG A 393 -21.76 3.66 1.42
C ARG A 393 -22.20 4.25 0.09
N GLU A 394 -23.18 3.61 -0.57
CA GLU A 394 -23.67 4.02 -1.89
C GLU A 394 -24.60 5.25 -1.86
N GLU A 395 -25.03 5.70 -0.68
CA GLU A 395 -25.87 6.91 -0.54
C GLU A 395 -25.04 8.21 -0.52
N PHE A 396 -23.74 8.11 -0.28
CA PHE A 396 -22.82 9.23 -0.22
C PHE A 396 -21.76 9.13 -1.30
N TRP A 397 -21.54 10.22 -2.04
CA TRP A 397 -20.45 10.32 -3.01
C TRP A 397 -19.07 10.17 -2.34
N GLY A 398 -18.93 10.66 -1.12
CA GLY A 398 -17.71 10.54 -0.33
C GLY A 398 -17.98 10.15 1.12
N VAL A 399 -17.24 9.19 1.64
CA VAL A 399 -17.20 8.86 3.08
C VAL A 399 -15.79 9.07 3.60
N PHE A 400 -15.66 9.96 4.58
CA PHE A 400 -14.38 10.40 5.12
C PHE A 400 -14.32 10.20 6.63
N TRP A 401 -13.23 9.63 7.12
CA TRP A 401 -12.96 9.43 8.54
C TRP A 401 -11.81 10.31 8.99
N VAL A 402 -11.99 10.97 10.14
CA VAL A 402 -10.98 11.81 10.78
C VAL A 402 -10.88 11.39 12.25
N ASP A 403 -9.67 11.05 12.70
CA ASP A 403 -9.40 10.85 14.11
C ASP A 403 -9.10 12.21 14.78
N VAL A 404 -9.96 12.61 15.71
CA VAL A 404 -9.90 13.92 16.38
C VAL A 404 -9.40 13.82 17.83
N ASP A 405 -8.72 12.72 18.20
CA ASP A 405 -8.07 12.58 19.51
C ASP A 405 -7.00 13.67 19.75
N LYS A 406 -6.29 14.08 18.68
CA LYS A 406 -5.28 15.16 18.71
C LYS A 406 -5.43 16.09 17.50
N VAL A 407 -5.16 17.38 17.71
CA VAL A 407 -5.22 18.41 16.65
C VAL A 407 -4.31 18.08 15.46
N SER A 408 -3.09 17.58 15.72
CA SER A 408 -2.14 17.22 14.66
C SER A 408 -2.59 16.02 13.81
N THR A 409 -3.24 15.04 14.43
CA THR A 409 -3.84 13.90 13.71
C THR A 409 -5.00 14.36 12.84
N ALA A 410 -5.89 15.18 13.41
CA ALA A 410 -7.01 15.76 12.68
C ALA A 410 -6.54 16.59 11.47
N GLU A 411 -5.51 17.43 11.66
CA GLU A 411 -4.92 18.23 10.59
C GLU A 411 -4.39 17.39 9.44
N SER A 412 -3.61 16.35 9.75
CA SER A 412 -3.11 15.40 8.75
C SER A 412 -4.24 14.73 7.96
N ASP A 413 -5.30 14.30 8.64
CA ASP A 413 -6.44 13.63 8.00
C ASP A 413 -7.27 14.60 7.13
N PHE A 414 -7.52 15.82 7.58
CA PHE A 414 -8.21 16.84 6.80
C PHE A 414 -7.41 17.26 5.56
N ILE A 415 -6.10 17.48 5.69
CA ILE A 415 -5.23 17.77 4.54
C ILE A 415 -5.27 16.62 3.53
N ALA A 416 -5.28 15.38 4.02
CA ALA A 416 -5.33 14.21 3.16
C ALA A 416 -6.69 14.02 2.48
N ILE A 417 -7.81 14.44 3.11
CA ILE A 417 -9.11 14.53 2.45
C ILE A 417 -9.06 15.58 1.33
N ALA A 418 -8.59 16.80 1.61
CA ALA A 418 -8.46 17.84 0.59
C ALA A 418 -7.60 17.39 -0.60
N LYS A 419 -6.49 16.69 -0.34
CA LYS A 419 -5.63 16.09 -1.37
C LYS A 419 -6.35 15.03 -2.19
N LEU A 420 -7.17 14.18 -1.55
CA LEU A 420 -7.99 13.18 -2.23
C LEU A 420 -9.02 13.82 -3.17
N LEU A 421 -9.50 15.02 -2.81
CA LEU A 421 -10.39 15.85 -3.63
C LEU A 421 -9.64 16.68 -4.68
N GLY A 422 -8.33 16.52 -4.83
CA GLY A 422 -7.53 17.21 -5.85
C GLY A 422 -6.98 18.58 -5.45
N HIS A 423 -7.04 18.94 -4.16
CA HIS A 423 -6.61 20.24 -3.67
C HIS A 423 -5.39 20.13 -2.73
N SER A 424 -4.49 21.10 -2.80
CA SER A 424 -3.42 21.28 -1.81
C SER A 424 -3.80 22.42 -0.87
N VAL A 425 -3.76 22.17 0.43
CA VAL A 425 -4.22 23.11 1.47
C VAL A 425 -3.18 23.29 2.57
N GLY A 426 -3.22 24.44 3.25
CA GLY A 426 -2.27 24.79 4.30
C GLY A 426 -2.67 24.33 5.71
N GLY A 427 -3.94 23.99 5.93
CA GLY A 427 -4.44 23.51 7.22
C GLY A 427 -5.93 23.17 7.21
N ILE A 428 -6.48 22.90 8.40
CA ILE A 428 -7.87 22.44 8.60
C ILE A 428 -8.93 23.40 8.02
N PRO A 429 -8.86 24.73 8.20
CA PRO A 429 -9.91 25.64 7.71
C PRO A 429 -10.14 25.55 6.19
N ASP A 430 -9.06 25.43 5.43
CA ASP A 430 -9.11 25.29 3.97
C ASP A 430 -9.73 23.95 3.55
N ALA A 431 -9.39 22.87 4.24
CA ALA A 431 -9.96 21.54 3.98
C ALA A 431 -11.47 21.50 4.27
N LEU A 432 -11.91 22.12 5.37
CA LEU A 432 -13.33 22.26 5.70
C LEU A 432 -14.07 23.12 4.70
N HIS A 433 -13.44 24.18 4.18
CA HIS A 433 -14.02 25.00 3.12
C HIS A 433 -14.27 24.17 1.85
N ILE A 434 -13.33 23.31 1.45
CA ILE A 434 -13.50 22.41 0.29
C ILE A 434 -14.73 21.50 0.49
N LEU A 435 -14.82 20.83 1.65
CA LEU A 435 -15.98 19.99 1.98
C LEU A 435 -17.29 20.79 1.98
N ALA A 436 -17.28 22.00 2.54
CA ALA A 436 -18.45 22.88 2.56
C ALA A 436 -18.89 23.32 1.15
N SER A 437 -17.94 23.52 0.23
CA SER A 437 -18.19 23.91 -1.16
C SER A 437 -18.53 22.74 -2.11
N THR A 438 -18.46 21.50 -1.62
CA THR A 438 -18.75 20.31 -2.42
C THR A 438 -20.26 20.18 -2.65
N GLU A 439 -20.68 20.08 -3.91
CA GLU A 439 -22.10 19.96 -4.29
C GLU A 439 -22.64 18.53 -4.11
N GLN A 440 -21.77 17.54 -4.12
CA GLN A 440 -22.13 16.13 -3.89
C GLN A 440 -22.34 15.83 -2.40
N THR A 441 -23.18 14.84 -2.10
CA THR A 441 -23.44 14.40 -0.73
C THR A 441 -22.24 13.66 -0.15
N TRP A 442 -21.85 13.98 1.08
CA TRP A 442 -20.75 13.30 1.76
C TRP A 442 -21.06 13.00 3.22
N LEU A 443 -20.40 11.99 3.78
CA LEU A 443 -20.44 11.64 5.19
C LEU A 443 -19.06 11.86 5.82
N LEU A 444 -18.99 12.67 6.85
CA LEU A 444 -17.78 12.91 7.65
C LEU A 444 -17.93 12.26 9.03
N ILE A 445 -16.99 11.41 9.40
CA ILE A 445 -16.94 10.73 10.70
C ILE A 445 -15.81 11.34 11.51
N LEU A 446 -16.15 11.97 12.63
CA LEU A 446 -15.23 12.52 13.63
C LEU A 446 -15.14 11.54 14.81
N ASP A 447 -14.09 10.73 14.84
CA ASP A 447 -13.90 9.68 15.86
C ASP A 447 -12.97 10.15 16.99
N ASN A 448 -13.19 9.66 18.21
CA ASN A 448 -12.36 9.95 19.40
C ASN A 448 -12.34 11.43 19.85
N ALA A 449 -13.49 12.11 19.82
CA ALA A 449 -13.59 13.47 20.34
C ALA A 449 -13.63 13.49 21.89
N ASP A 450 -12.51 13.13 22.51
CA ASP A 450 -12.43 12.72 23.92
C ASP A 450 -11.81 13.76 24.87
N ASP A 451 -11.36 14.92 24.38
CA ASP A 451 -10.85 16.00 25.22
C ASP A 451 -12.02 16.89 25.71
N PRO A 452 -12.32 16.90 27.02
CA PRO A 452 -13.43 17.69 27.55
C PRO A 452 -13.19 19.21 27.48
N ASN A 453 -11.95 19.66 27.26
CA ASN A 453 -11.61 21.08 27.20
C ASN A 453 -11.48 21.60 25.75
N PHE A 454 -11.66 20.73 24.75
CA PHE A 454 -11.51 21.09 23.35
C PHE A 454 -12.86 21.43 22.71
N ASP A 455 -12.91 22.55 21.97
CA ASP A 455 -14.09 22.94 21.21
C ASP A 455 -14.07 22.30 19.81
N TYR A 456 -14.79 21.19 19.67
CA TYR A 456 -14.88 20.44 18.43
C TYR A 456 -15.72 21.15 17.36
N GLN A 457 -16.40 22.26 17.66
CA GLN A 457 -17.14 23.06 16.67
C GLN A 457 -16.25 23.44 15.48
N MET A 458 -14.95 23.61 15.70
CA MET A 458 -13.98 23.96 14.66
C MET A 458 -13.79 22.89 13.57
N TYR A 459 -14.25 21.65 13.78
CA TYR A 459 -14.13 20.56 12.80
C TYR A 459 -15.39 20.33 11.96
N PHE A 460 -16.45 21.12 12.16
CA PHE A 460 -17.68 21.00 11.39
C PHE A 460 -17.65 21.89 10.15
N PRO A 461 -17.77 21.34 8.93
CA PRO A 461 -17.92 22.16 7.72
C PRO A 461 -19.19 23.02 7.79
N SER A 462 -19.19 24.19 7.17
CA SER A 462 -20.34 25.11 7.16
C SER A 462 -21.46 24.75 6.17
N GLY A 463 -21.22 23.81 5.24
CA GLY A 463 -22.18 23.40 4.20
C GLY A 463 -23.26 22.42 4.69
N THR A 464 -24.38 22.36 3.96
CA THR A 464 -25.56 21.52 4.28
C THR A 464 -25.67 20.22 3.47
N HIS A 465 -24.85 20.04 2.43
CA HIS A 465 -24.83 18.85 1.57
C HIS A 465 -24.25 17.59 2.27
N GLY A 466 -23.49 17.79 3.34
CA GLY A 466 -22.84 16.71 4.07
C GLY A 466 -23.51 16.36 5.40
N ALA A 467 -23.37 15.11 5.82
CA ALA A 467 -23.73 14.65 7.16
C ALA A 467 -22.47 14.44 8.02
N VAL A 468 -22.60 14.64 9.33
CA VAL A 468 -21.51 14.45 10.29
C VAL A 468 -21.93 13.44 11.38
N LEU A 469 -21.10 12.42 11.58
CA LEU A 469 -21.24 11.46 12.68
C LEU A 469 -20.05 11.65 13.64
N MET A 470 -20.31 11.76 14.94
CA MET A 470 -19.27 12.03 15.93
C MET A 470 -19.29 10.99 17.05
N THR A 471 -18.13 10.49 17.46
CA THR A 471 -17.99 9.62 18.65
C THR A 471 -17.21 10.31 19.76
N SER A 472 -17.60 10.07 21.02
CA SER A 472 -16.91 10.63 22.19
C SER A 472 -17.11 9.83 23.48
N ARG A 473 -16.15 9.90 24.41
CA ARG A 473 -16.26 9.48 25.81
C ARG A 473 -16.76 10.62 26.72
N VAL A 474 -16.82 11.84 26.20
CA VAL A 474 -17.24 13.05 26.91
C VAL A 474 -18.74 13.25 26.69
N SER A 475 -19.53 13.07 27.74
CA SER A 475 -21.00 13.19 27.68
C SER A 475 -21.49 14.57 27.20
N GLN A 476 -20.68 15.61 27.39
CA GLN A 476 -20.95 16.99 27.02
C GLN A 476 -20.98 17.18 25.50
N CYS A 477 -20.29 16.33 24.71
CA CYS A 477 -20.28 16.41 23.25
C CYS A 477 -21.66 16.27 22.62
N LYS A 478 -22.68 15.78 23.35
CA LYS A 478 -24.09 15.85 22.92
C LYS A 478 -24.54 17.27 22.54
N MET A 479 -23.87 18.31 23.05
CA MET A 479 -24.15 19.71 22.70
C MET A 479 -23.99 20.02 21.20
N TYR A 480 -23.18 19.25 20.47
CA TYR A 480 -22.97 19.44 19.02
C TYR A 480 -24.13 18.88 18.16
N SER A 481 -25.02 18.08 18.75
CA SER A 481 -26.30 17.66 18.14
C SER A 481 -27.37 17.39 19.21
N PRO A 482 -27.99 18.43 19.79
CA PRO A 482 -28.89 18.27 20.94
C PRO A 482 -30.18 17.50 20.62
N GLU A 483 -30.57 17.43 19.36
CA GLU A 483 -31.78 16.73 18.88
C GLU A 483 -31.50 15.29 18.42
N GLN A 484 -30.25 14.95 18.09
CA GLN A 484 -29.86 13.68 17.48
C GLN A 484 -28.58 13.16 18.13
N PHE A 485 -28.72 12.53 19.29
CA PHE A 485 -27.61 11.91 20.02
C PHE A 485 -28.00 10.60 20.70
N GLU A 486 -27.00 9.79 21.01
CA GLU A 486 -27.13 8.56 21.80
C GLU A 486 -26.06 8.50 22.89
N ALA A 487 -26.45 8.17 24.13
CA ALA A 487 -25.53 7.73 25.17
C ALA A 487 -25.46 6.20 25.14
N LEU A 488 -24.40 5.67 24.54
CA LEU A 488 -24.20 4.24 24.33
C LEU A 488 -23.87 3.54 25.65
N GLU A 489 -24.78 2.68 26.08
CA GLU A 489 -24.63 1.78 27.23
C GLU A 489 -24.11 0.41 26.79
N GLY A 490 -24.05 -0.56 27.72
CA GLY A 490 -23.76 -1.97 27.42
C GLY A 490 -24.72 -2.56 26.37
N LEU A 491 -24.36 -3.72 25.81
CA LEU A 491 -25.30 -4.46 24.95
C LEU A 491 -26.48 -4.98 25.77
N GLY A 492 -27.63 -5.15 25.12
CA GLY A 492 -28.76 -5.86 25.74
C GLY A 492 -28.35 -7.28 26.09
N ASN A 493 -29.00 -7.87 27.09
CA ASN A 493 -28.55 -9.15 27.66
C ASN A 493 -28.44 -10.29 26.64
N GLU A 494 -29.42 -10.42 25.73
CA GLU A 494 -29.39 -11.42 24.66
C GLU A 494 -28.26 -11.16 23.65
N ASP A 495 -28.09 -9.91 23.20
CA ASP A 495 -27.01 -9.52 22.30
C ASP A 495 -25.62 -9.72 22.94
N SER A 496 -25.50 -9.47 24.25
CA SER A 496 -24.29 -9.71 25.03
C SER A 496 -23.92 -11.20 25.09
N LYS A 497 -24.90 -12.08 25.32
CA LYS A 497 -24.69 -13.53 25.28
C LYS A 497 -24.29 -13.98 23.89
N GLU A 498 -24.97 -13.50 22.84
CA GLU A 498 -24.61 -13.80 21.45
C GLU A 498 -23.17 -13.36 21.14
N LEU A 499 -22.78 -12.13 21.52
CA LEU A 499 -21.42 -11.63 21.30
C LEU A 499 -20.37 -12.50 22.02
N LEU A 500 -20.61 -12.85 23.29
CA LEU A 500 -19.73 -13.71 24.08
C LEU A 500 -19.56 -15.09 23.43
N LEU A 501 -20.66 -15.73 23.03
CA LEU A 501 -20.65 -17.07 22.44
C LEU A 501 -19.98 -17.07 21.06
N LYS A 502 -20.18 -16.03 20.24
CA LYS A 502 -19.43 -15.81 19.00
C LYS A 502 -17.93 -15.67 19.26
N ALA A 503 -17.54 -14.82 20.21
CA ALA A 503 -16.14 -14.61 20.58
C ALA A 503 -15.49 -15.89 21.18
N ALA A 504 -16.27 -16.70 21.89
CA ALA A 504 -15.88 -18.01 22.41
C ALA A 504 -15.79 -19.11 21.33
N ASN A 505 -16.13 -18.80 20.07
CA ASN A 505 -16.19 -19.75 18.95
C ASN A 505 -17.07 -20.97 19.27
N ILE A 506 -18.16 -20.77 20.02
CA ILE A 506 -19.13 -21.82 20.34
C ILE A 506 -20.11 -21.95 19.18
N PRO A 507 -20.28 -23.14 18.58
CA PRO A 507 -21.20 -23.35 17.47
C PRO A 507 -22.63 -22.94 17.80
N LYS A 508 -23.32 -22.31 16.83
CA LYS A 508 -24.64 -21.71 17.04
C LYS A 508 -25.69 -22.74 17.48
N GLU A 509 -25.55 -24.00 17.08
CA GLU A 509 -26.47 -25.07 17.48
C GLU A 509 -26.43 -25.33 18.99
N SER A 510 -25.30 -25.04 19.63
CA SER A 510 -25.05 -25.32 21.05
C SER A 510 -25.43 -24.16 21.97
N TRP A 511 -25.76 -22.98 21.45
CA TRP A 511 -25.96 -21.77 22.27
C TRP A 511 -27.02 -21.93 23.36
N ARG A 512 -28.10 -22.68 23.07
CA ARG A 512 -29.15 -22.96 24.06
C ARG A 512 -28.63 -23.67 25.30
N SER A 513 -27.69 -24.59 25.12
CA SER A 513 -27.09 -25.38 26.21
C SER A 513 -26.15 -24.56 27.09
N TYR A 514 -25.62 -23.45 26.57
CA TYR A 514 -24.69 -22.57 27.28
C TYR A 514 -25.34 -21.28 27.79
N ASN A 515 -26.65 -21.11 27.62
CA ASN A 515 -27.35 -19.86 27.94
C ASN A 515 -27.13 -19.39 29.38
N ASP A 516 -27.28 -20.28 30.37
CA ASP A 516 -27.17 -19.92 31.79
C ASP A 516 -25.71 -19.61 32.20
N GLN A 517 -24.75 -20.29 31.57
CA GLN A 517 -23.32 -20.04 31.78
C GLN A 517 -22.93 -18.69 31.16
N ALA A 518 -23.40 -18.42 29.94
CA ALA A 518 -23.16 -17.15 29.25
C ALA A 518 -23.79 -15.97 30.02
N GLU A 519 -25.01 -16.13 30.53
CA GLU A 519 -25.71 -15.17 31.37
C GLU A 519 -24.86 -14.76 32.59
N THR A 520 -24.26 -15.75 33.28
CA THR A 520 -23.41 -15.52 34.44
C THR A 520 -22.19 -14.64 34.09
N VAL A 521 -21.52 -14.93 32.98
CA VAL A 521 -20.36 -14.14 32.51
C VAL A 521 -20.79 -12.74 32.05
N VAL A 522 -21.93 -12.62 31.37
CA VAL A 522 -22.47 -11.33 30.90
C VAL A 522 -22.81 -10.40 32.07
N GLN A 523 -23.45 -10.93 33.12
CA GLN A 523 -23.76 -10.19 34.34
C GLN A 523 -22.47 -9.74 35.05
N LEU A 524 -21.48 -10.63 35.14
CA LEU A 524 -20.18 -10.34 35.76
C LEU A 524 -19.41 -9.22 35.07
N LEU A 525 -19.50 -9.16 33.73
CA LEU A 525 -18.80 -8.17 32.90
C LEU A 525 -19.67 -6.96 32.54
N ALA A 526 -20.83 -6.83 33.19
CA ALA A 526 -21.77 -5.71 33.02
C ALA A 526 -22.09 -5.39 31.55
N SER A 527 -22.21 -6.42 30.70
CA SER A 527 -22.47 -6.27 29.25
C SER A 527 -21.48 -5.34 28.50
N HIS A 528 -20.25 -5.20 29.00
CA HIS A 528 -19.22 -4.40 28.35
C HIS A 528 -18.63 -5.14 27.14
N THR A 529 -18.87 -4.64 25.93
CA THR A 529 -18.56 -5.35 24.67
C THR A 529 -17.10 -5.78 24.54
N LEU A 530 -16.13 -4.92 24.87
CA LEU A 530 -14.72 -5.31 24.82
C LEU A 530 -14.37 -6.42 25.81
N ALA A 531 -14.88 -6.36 27.05
CA ALA A 531 -14.63 -7.38 28.07
C ALA A 531 -15.25 -8.72 27.67
N LEU A 532 -16.44 -8.73 27.06
CA LEU A 532 -17.07 -9.93 26.53
C LEU A 532 -16.24 -10.57 25.40
N ILE A 533 -15.69 -9.76 24.49
CA ILE A 533 -14.81 -10.26 23.42
C ILE A 533 -13.53 -10.87 24.00
N GLN A 534 -12.93 -10.23 25.01
CA GLN A 534 -11.74 -10.76 25.70
C GLN A 534 -12.03 -12.08 26.41
N ALA A 535 -13.12 -12.14 27.16
CA ALA A 535 -13.57 -13.36 27.84
C ALA A 535 -13.82 -14.50 26.84
N GLY A 536 -14.55 -14.20 25.75
CA GLY A 536 -14.78 -15.15 24.68
C GLY A 536 -13.48 -15.65 24.07
N ALA A 537 -12.55 -14.76 23.70
CA ALA A 537 -11.26 -15.16 23.14
C ALA A 537 -10.45 -16.07 24.07
N TYR A 538 -10.44 -15.75 25.37
CA TYR A 538 -9.81 -16.59 26.41
C TYR A 538 -10.39 -18.01 26.44
N ILE A 539 -11.73 -18.12 26.39
CA ILE A 539 -12.45 -19.39 26.38
C ILE A 539 -12.24 -20.15 25.06
N ALA A 540 -12.26 -19.45 23.91
CA ALA A 540 -12.06 -20.03 22.59
C ALA A 540 -10.68 -20.70 22.44
N LYS A 541 -9.68 -20.22 23.18
CA LYS A 541 -8.34 -20.83 23.24
C LYS A 541 -8.26 -22.06 24.15
N GLY A 542 -9.33 -22.38 24.88
CA GLY A 542 -9.39 -23.53 25.76
C GLY A 542 -8.64 -23.33 27.09
N HIS A 543 -8.40 -22.08 27.52
CA HIS A 543 -7.77 -21.79 28.80
C HIS A 543 -8.69 -22.07 29.99
N CYS A 544 -10.00 -22.00 29.78
CA CYS A 544 -11.00 -22.53 30.69
C CYS A 544 -12.30 -22.83 29.94
N GLN A 545 -13.21 -23.57 30.59
CA GLN A 545 -14.57 -23.72 30.11
C GLN A 545 -15.41 -22.47 30.45
N LEU A 546 -16.51 -22.26 29.72
CA LEU A 546 -17.38 -21.08 29.92
C LEU A 546 -17.88 -20.95 31.38
N TYR A 547 -18.21 -22.06 32.05
CA TYR A 547 -18.65 -22.05 33.45
C TYR A 547 -17.53 -21.76 34.47
N GLU A 548 -16.26 -21.92 34.08
CA GLU A 548 -15.08 -21.71 34.95
C GLU A 548 -14.58 -20.26 34.88
N TYR A 549 -14.88 -19.56 33.78
CA TYR A 549 -14.43 -18.19 33.55
C TYR A 549 -14.76 -17.20 34.68
N PRO A 550 -15.95 -17.23 35.33
CA PRO A 550 -16.24 -16.34 36.44
C PRO A 550 -15.23 -16.41 37.59
N GLU A 551 -14.71 -17.60 37.90
CA GLU A 551 -13.71 -17.78 38.97
C GLU A 551 -12.35 -17.20 38.57
N VAL A 552 -11.93 -17.45 37.32
CA VAL A 552 -10.70 -16.89 36.74
C VAL A 552 -10.72 -15.36 36.80
N TYR A 553 -11.84 -14.76 36.35
CA TYR A 553 -12.04 -13.32 36.38
C TYR A 553 -11.97 -12.74 37.80
N GLN A 554 -12.69 -13.34 38.75
CA GLN A 554 -12.73 -12.86 40.13
C GLN A 554 -11.34 -12.93 40.78
N GLN A 555 -10.56 -13.96 40.49
CA GLN A 555 -9.19 -14.08 40.96
C GLN A 555 -8.30 -12.94 40.44
N GLN A 556 -8.36 -12.64 39.13
CA GLN A 556 -7.56 -11.54 38.56
C GLN A 556 -8.01 -10.17 39.06
N ARG A 557 -9.32 -9.95 39.16
CA ARG A 557 -9.86 -8.71 39.72
C ARG A 557 -9.38 -8.49 41.15
N LYS A 558 -9.41 -9.54 41.99
CA LYS A 558 -8.90 -9.48 43.37
C LYS A 558 -7.41 -9.14 43.42
N ARG A 559 -6.60 -9.75 42.55
CA ARG A 559 -5.16 -9.45 42.46
C ARG A 559 -4.91 -8.03 41.99
N LEU A 560 -5.65 -7.54 41.00
CA LEU A 560 -5.55 -6.15 40.52
C LEU A 560 -5.84 -5.17 41.66
N MET A 561 -6.92 -5.41 42.44
CA MET A 561 -7.27 -4.59 43.61
C MET A 561 -6.20 -4.61 44.72
N GLN A 562 -5.48 -5.73 44.88
CA GLN A 562 -4.47 -5.91 45.94
C GLN A 562 -3.09 -5.37 45.56
N PHE A 563 -2.62 -5.66 44.34
CA PHE A 563 -1.23 -5.41 43.93
C PHE A 563 -1.08 -4.25 42.95
N ARG A 564 -2.18 -3.78 42.35
CA ARG A 564 -2.22 -2.72 41.33
C ARG A 564 -3.38 -1.74 41.60
N PRO A 565 -3.40 -1.08 42.78
CA PRO A 565 -4.55 -0.30 43.25
C PRO A 565 -4.86 0.92 42.37
N GLU A 566 -3.87 1.48 41.68
CA GLU A 566 -4.09 2.60 40.74
C GLU A 566 -4.89 2.15 39.52
N GLN A 567 -4.53 1.01 38.95
CA GLN A 567 -5.24 0.36 37.84
C GLN A 567 -6.63 -0.09 38.29
N ALA A 568 -6.76 -0.56 39.53
CA ALA A 568 -8.03 -0.97 40.12
C ALA A 568 -8.99 0.21 40.40
N ARG A 569 -8.47 1.44 40.56
CA ARG A 569 -9.27 2.68 40.65
C ARG A 569 -9.73 3.20 39.29
N SER A 570 -9.22 2.63 38.19
CA SER A 570 -9.69 2.97 36.85
C SER A 570 -11.18 2.66 36.73
N ARG A 571 -11.93 3.54 36.05
CA ARG A 571 -13.31 3.27 35.63
C ARG A 571 -13.44 2.03 34.73
N TYR A 572 -12.32 1.45 34.28
CA TYR A 572 -12.22 0.26 33.44
C TYR A 572 -11.63 -0.96 34.17
N CYS A 573 -11.57 -0.96 35.51
CA CYS A 573 -11.02 -2.05 36.33
C CYS A 573 -11.50 -3.44 35.87
N ASP A 574 -12.80 -3.57 35.58
CA ASP A 574 -13.40 -4.82 35.14
C ASP A 574 -12.88 -5.27 33.75
N VAL A 575 -12.61 -4.33 32.84
CA VAL A 575 -11.99 -4.64 31.54
C VAL A 575 -10.53 -5.03 31.73
N TYR A 576 -9.79 -4.33 32.59
CA TYR A 576 -8.37 -4.64 32.87
C TYR A 576 -8.19 -6.04 33.46
N ALA A 577 -9.12 -6.50 34.31
CA ALA A 577 -9.10 -7.86 34.85
C ALA A 577 -9.19 -8.93 33.74
N THR A 578 -9.94 -8.69 32.66
CA THR A 578 -10.01 -9.64 31.52
C THR A 578 -8.68 -9.73 30.76
N PHE A 579 -7.99 -8.60 30.57
CA PHE A 579 -6.68 -8.60 29.92
C PHE A 579 -5.59 -9.24 30.79
N GLU A 580 -5.61 -9.02 32.11
CA GLU A 580 -4.67 -9.69 33.02
C GLU A 580 -4.82 -11.21 33.00
N ALA A 581 -6.04 -11.74 32.83
CA ALA A 581 -6.24 -13.18 32.68
C ALA A 581 -5.51 -13.72 31.45
N SER A 582 -5.68 -13.07 30.29
CA SER A 582 -4.96 -13.43 29.05
C SER A 582 -3.44 -13.30 29.18
N ALA A 583 -2.97 -12.27 29.88
CA ALA A 583 -1.54 -12.07 30.06
C ALA A 583 -0.90 -13.08 31.02
N GLU A 584 -1.58 -13.44 32.10
CA GLU A 584 -1.08 -14.46 33.03
C GLU A 584 -0.88 -15.81 32.31
N VAL A 585 -1.75 -16.17 31.37
CA VAL A 585 -1.58 -17.40 30.58
C VAL A 585 -0.27 -17.37 29.79
N LEU A 586 0.09 -16.23 29.18
CA LEU A 586 1.35 -16.09 28.48
C LEU A 586 2.54 -16.18 29.45
N GLU A 587 2.43 -15.55 30.62
CA GLU A 587 3.47 -15.56 31.65
C GLU A 587 3.70 -16.97 32.23
N GLN A 588 2.63 -17.75 32.41
CA GLN A 588 2.69 -19.12 32.94
C GLN A 588 3.08 -20.18 31.90
N SER A 589 2.87 -19.92 30.61
CA SER A 589 3.17 -20.87 29.53
C SER A 589 4.65 -21.30 29.52
N GLY A 590 5.57 -20.38 29.84
CA GLY A 590 7.02 -20.62 29.78
C GLY A 590 7.59 -20.87 28.38
N SER A 591 6.74 -20.94 27.35
CA SER A 591 7.15 -21.17 25.95
C SER A 591 7.93 -19.98 25.40
N GLU A 592 8.73 -20.22 24.36
CA GLU A 592 9.43 -19.14 23.64
C GLU A 592 8.45 -18.20 22.96
N ALA A 593 7.42 -18.73 22.29
CA ALA A 593 6.38 -17.94 21.65
C ALA A 593 5.62 -17.02 22.63
N ALA A 594 5.33 -17.48 23.85
CA ALA A 594 4.66 -16.65 24.86
C ALA A 594 5.57 -15.54 25.40
N ARG A 595 6.87 -15.82 25.56
CA ARG A 595 7.86 -14.78 25.93
C ARG A 595 8.00 -13.74 24.82
N ASP A 596 8.12 -14.16 23.57
CA ASP A 596 8.17 -13.27 22.41
C ASP A 596 6.87 -12.45 22.27
N ALA A 597 5.72 -13.04 22.57
CA ALA A 597 4.43 -12.33 22.59
C ALA A 597 4.39 -11.23 23.68
N LEU A 598 4.90 -11.51 24.88
CA LEU A 598 4.99 -10.52 25.96
C LEU A 598 5.97 -9.39 25.61
N ASP A 599 7.12 -9.71 25.01
CA ASP A 599 8.09 -8.73 24.55
C ASP A 599 7.51 -7.85 23.41
N LEU A 600 6.79 -8.46 22.47
CA LEU A 600 6.08 -7.75 21.41
C LEU A 600 5.00 -6.81 22.00
N LEU A 601 4.22 -7.30 22.97
CA LEU A 601 3.20 -6.49 23.66
C LEU A 601 3.83 -5.30 24.39
N ALA A 602 5.00 -5.48 25.01
CA ALA A 602 5.74 -4.41 25.67
C ALA A 602 6.19 -3.32 24.67
N ILE A 603 6.71 -3.70 23.49
CA ILE A 603 7.04 -2.74 22.43
C ILE A 603 5.79 -2.00 21.96
N LEU A 604 4.72 -2.72 21.61
CA LEU A 604 3.49 -2.10 21.09
C LEU A 604 2.86 -1.11 22.08
N SER A 605 2.97 -1.38 23.40
CA SER A 605 2.47 -0.48 24.45
C SER A 605 3.19 0.88 24.54
N MET A 606 4.39 0.98 23.97
CA MET A 606 5.20 2.22 23.94
C MET A 606 5.07 2.98 22.61
N LEU A 607 4.40 2.39 21.63
CA LEU A 607 4.12 2.98 20.33
C LEU A 607 2.70 3.59 20.30
N ASP A 608 2.30 4.17 19.18
CA ASP A 608 0.89 4.50 18.95
C ASP A 608 0.02 3.23 18.79
N SER A 609 -1.27 3.33 19.15
CA SER A 609 -2.24 2.23 19.02
C SER A 609 -2.64 1.91 17.57
N ALA A 610 -2.27 2.77 16.62
CA ALA A 610 -2.44 2.59 15.19
C ALA A 610 -1.73 1.34 14.62
N VAL A 611 -1.92 1.10 13.33
CA VAL A 611 -1.38 -0.08 12.65
C VAL A 611 0.13 0.04 12.41
N LEU A 612 0.90 -0.86 13.03
CA LEU A 612 2.33 -1.06 12.80
C LEU A 612 2.58 -2.18 11.77
N PRO A 613 3.26 -1.92 10.64
CA PRO A 613 3.58 -2.96 9.66
C PRO A 613 4.54 -4.00 10.24
N LEU A 614 4.25 -5.31 10.08
CA LEU A 614 5.12 -6.39 10.59
C LEU A 614 6.49 -6.40 9.94
N GLN A 615 6.59 -5.91 8.70
CA GLN A 615 7.85 -5.80 7.98
C GLN A 615 8.87 -4.88 8.68
N SER A 616 8.42 -3.98 9.55
CA SER A 616 9.29 -3.10 10.35
C SER A 616 10.20 -3.90 11.27
N PHE A 617 9.73 -5.00 11.84
CA PHE A 617 10.52 -5.90 12.68
C PHE A 617 11.64 -6.60 11.90
N GLN A 618 11.34 -7.06 10.68
CA GLN A 618 12.35 -7.65 9.81
C GLN A 618 13.42 -6.62 9.41
N ILE A 619 13.02 -5.36 9.17
CA ILE A 619 13.95 -4.27 8.86
C ILE A 619 14.82 -3.97 10.09
N ALA A 620 14.23 -3.87 11.28
CA ALA A 620 14.95 -3.64 12.52
C ALA A 620 16.00 -4.74 12.78
N TRP A 621 15.63 -6.01 12.58
CA TRP A 621 16.55 -7.14 12.67
C TRP A 621 17.68 -7.04 11.64
N ALA A 622 17.36 -6.77 10.37
CA ALA A 622 18.38 -6.67 9.32
C ALA A 622 19.36 -5.50 9.59
N SER A 623 18.86 -4.39 10.13
CA SER A 623 19.67 -3.24 10.54
C SER A 623 20.53 -3.55 11.76
N SER A 624 20.00 -4.27 12.75
CA SER A 624 20.70 -4.57 14.01
C SER A 624 21.99 -5.37 13.78
N ARG A 625 21.99 -6.28 12.80
CA ARG A 625 23.15 -7.10 12.41
C ARG A 625 24.37 -6.28 12.00
N LYS A 626 24.18 -5.12 11.38
CA LYS A 626 25.30 -4.23 10.99
C LYS A 626 26.12 -3.77 12.20
N PHE A 627 25.49 -3.70 13.37
CA PHE A 627 26.12 -3.20 14.59
C PHE A 627 26.69 -4.33 15.48
N LEU A 628 26.26 -5.58 15.27
CA LEU A 628 26.74 -6.73 16.04
C LEU A 628 28.19 -7.12 15.70
N HIS A 629 28.65 -6.86 14.47
CA HIS A 629 29.99 -7.21 13.99
C HIS A 629 31.04 -6.10 14.12
N LEU A 630 30.68 -4.92 14.65
CA LEU A 630 31.64 -3.84 14.87
C LEU A 630 32.47 -4.10 16.14
N SER A 631 33.80 -4.07 16.03
CA SER A 631 34.73 -4.15 17.16
C SER A 631 34.52 -2.97 18.10
N HIS A 632 34.82 -3.16 19.39
CA HIS A 632 34.60 -2.21 20.50
C HIS A 632 35.30 -0.84 20.38
N GLU A 633 35.97 -0.55 19.27
CA GLU A 633 36.76 0.65 19.06
C GLU A 633 36.02 1.65 18.16
N GLU A 634 35.08 2.39 18.75
CA GLU A 634 34.75 3.77 18.32
C GLU A 634 33.81 4.42 19.37
N THR A 635 34.16 4.29 20.66
CA THR A 635 33.47 5.03 21.73
C THR A 635 33.89 6.50 21.69
N ASN A 636 33.14 7.34 20.96
CA ASN A 636 33.03 8.80 21.20
C ASN A 636 32.16 9.58 20.18
N LYS A 637 31.19 8.94 19.51
CA LYS A 637 30.21 9.65 18.67
C LYS A 637 28.81 9.58 19.31
N THR A 638 28.30 10.72 19.75
CA THR A 638 27.04 10.91 20.52
C THR A 638 25.76 10.65 19.71
N ASP A 639 25.86 10.40 18.40
CA ASP A 639 24.74 10.24 17.47
C ASP A 639 24.49 8.82 16.98
N ARG A 640 25.45 7.90 17.17
CA ARG A 640 25.38 6.55 16.60
C ARG A 640 24.86 5.53 17.62
N LEU A 641 24.06 4.59 17.12
CA LEU A 641 23.69 3.40 17.87
C LEU A 641 24.87 2.42 17.91
N TYR A 642 25.06 1.77 19.04
CA TYR A 642 26.13 0.78 19.25
C TYR A 642 25.55 -0.60 19.57
N ARG A 643 26.43 -1.59 19.71
CA ARG A 643 26.07 -2.93 20.17
C ARG A 643 25.24 -2.91 21.46
N SER A 644 25.54 -2.00 22.39
CA SER A 644 24.78 -1.82 23.64
C SER A 644 23.30 -1.47 23.42
N HIS A 645 22.95 -0.76 22.33
CA HIS A 645 21.57 -0.46 21.95
C HIS A 645 20.87 -1.68 21.36
N VAL A 646 21.54 -2.43 20.48
CA VAL A 646 20.99 -3.65 19.88
C VAL A 646 20.66 -4.69 20.96
N LEU A 647 21.51 -4.83 21.97
CA LEU A 647 21.29 -5.73 23.10
C LEU A 647 20.10 -5.34 24.00
N ARG A 648 19.43 -4.20 23.74
CA ARG A 648 18.17 -3.82 24.42
C ARG A 648 16.92 -4.32 23.69
N LEU A 649 17.04 -4.79 22.46
CA LEU A 649 15.91 -5.36 21.72
C LEU A 649 15.53 -6.75 22.27
N PRO A 650 14.27 -7.16 22.12
CA PRO A 650 13.83 -8.52 22.40
C PRO A 650 14.63 -9.61 21.67
N GLY A 651 14.68 -10.80 22.26
CA GLY A 651 15.46 -11.92 21.72
C GLY A 651 15.10 -12.31 20.29
N PHE A 652 13.82 -12.27 19.91
CA PHE A 652 13.41 -12.57 18.52
C PHE A 652 13.87 -11.52 17.49
N LEU A 653 14.33 -10.34 17.93
CA LEU A 653 14.95 -9.32 17.07
C LEU A 653 16.49 -9.33 17.15
N VAL A 654 17.06 -10.14 18.05
CA VAL A 654 18.49 -10.27 18.30
C VAL A 654 18.86 -11.74 18.23
N ALA A 655 19.08 -12.24 17.02
CA ALA A 655 19.62 -13.58 16.81
C ALA A 655 21.11 -13.48 16.45
N GLU A 656 21.93 -14.36 17.02
CA GLU A 656 23.30 -14.60 16.55
C GLU A 656 23.31 -15.31 15.17
N ASP A 657 22.17 -15.92 14.81
CA ASP A 657 21.98 -16.63 13.55
C ASP A 657 21.97 -15.69 12.34
N ASN A 658 22.44 -16.21 11.21
CA ASN A 658 22.58 -15.45 9.97
C ASN A 658 21.26 -15.22 9.21
N GLU A 659 20.15 -15.79 9.66
CA GLU A 659 18.86 -15.78 8.97
C GLU A 659 17.72 -15.25 9.85
N TRP A 660 16.77 -14.54 9.22
CA TRP A 660 15.60 -13.98 9.89
C TRP A 660 14.58 -15.08 10.14
N ASP A 661 14.30 -15.36 11.41
CA ASP A 661 13.25 -16.29 11.78
C ASP A 661 11.87 -15.58 11.82
N ALA A 662 11.20 -15.58 10.68
CA ALA A 662 9.86 -15.03 10.56
C ALA A 662 8.82 -15.80 11.41
N PHE A 663 9.07 -17.08 11.72
CA PHE A 663 8.13 -17.93 12.44
C PHE A 663 7.91 -17.41 13.86
N ARG A 664 8.97 -17.02 14.57
CA ARG A 664 8.88 -16.45 15.93
C ARG A 664 7.95 -15.23 16.02
N LEU A 665 8.14 -14.26 15.11
CA LEU A 665 7.27 -13.08 15.08
C LEU A 665 5.83 -13.44 14.71
N ILE A 666 5.63 -14.34 13.73
CA ILE A 666 4.30 -14.79 13.32
C ILE A 666 3.59 -15.50 14.47
N GLU A 667 4.29 -16.36 15.20
CA GLU A 667 3.75 -17.12 16.32
C GLU A 667 3.42 -16.20 17.51
N ALA A 668 4.35 -15.31 17.89
CA ALA A 668 4.12 -14.29 18.92
C ALA A 668 2.90 -13.40 18.58
N SER A 669 2.83 -12.93 17.33
CA SER A 669 1.69 -12.15 16.82
C SER A 669 0.39 -12.97 16.87
N SER A 670 0.45 -14.25 16.49
CA SER A 670 -0.70 -15.15 16.51
C SER A 670 -1.21 -15.37 17.93
N GLN A 671 -0.33 -15.53 18.93
CA GLN A 671 -0.70 -15.64 20.34
C GLN A 671 -1.50 -14.40 20.79
N LEU A 672 -0.95 -13.20 20.55
CA LEU A 672 -1.60 -11.94 20.93
C LEU A 672 -2.95 -11.72 20.21
N VAL A 673 -3.02 -12.01 18.90
CA VAL A 673 -4.27 -11.91 18.12
C VAL A 673 -5.30 -12.89 18.65
N SER A 674 -4.87 -14.10 18.99
CA SER A 674 -5.76 -15.17 19.44
C SER A 674 -6.39 -14.91 20.80
N LEU A 675 -5.72 -14.12 21.63
CA LEU A 675 -6.22 -13.61 22.91
C LEU A 675 -6.95 -12.26 22.76
N SER A 676 -7.15 -11.78 21.52
CA SER A 676 -7.75 -10.48 21.20
C SER A 676 -7.04 -9.27 21.83
N LEU A 677 -5.76 -9.38 22.17
CA LEU A 677 -4.96 -8.27 22.72
C LEU A 677 -4.51 -7.29 21.62
N VAL A 678 -4.33 -7.79 20.41
CA VAL A 678 -3.98 -7.02 19.21
C VAL A 678 -4.86 -7.43 18.03
N THR A 679 -5.01 -6.56 17.05
CA THR A 679 -5.77 -6.81 15.81
C THR A 679 -4.81 -6.91 14.63
N ARG A 680 -5.00 -7.91 13.77
CA ARG A 680 -4.26 -8.05 12.51
C ARG A 680 -4.98 -7.30 11.39
N ASN A 681 -4.23 -6.51 10.62
CA ASN A 681 -4.72 -5.69 9.53
C ASN A 681 -3.97 -6.01 8.23
N ASP A 682 -4.65 -5.88 7.09
CA ASP A 682 -4.04 -5.91 5.75
C ASP A 682 -3.71 -4.48 5.30
N ILE A 683 -2.43 -4.24 5.00
CA ILE A 683 -1.86 -2.96 4.60
C ILE A 683 -1.25 -3.14 3.21
N ASP A 684 -1.97 -2.73 2.16
CA ASP A 684 -1.50 -2.81 0.77
C ASP A 684 -0.94 -4.20 0.37
N GLY A 685 -1.52 -5.28 0.92
CA GLY A 685 -1.06 -6.66 0.71
C GLY A 685 0.04 -7.13 1.66
N SER A 686 0.31 -6.39 2.73
CA SER A 686 1.25 -6.75 3.80
C SER A 686 0.56 -6.73 5.18
N GLU A 687 0.99 -7.60 6.10
CA GLU A 687 0.36 -7.67 7.42
C GLU A 687 0.87 -6.58 8.38
N GLY A 688 -0.02 -6.06 9.22
CA GLY A 688 0.34 -5.23 10.37
C GLY A 688 -0.52 -5.49 11.60
N LEU A 689 -0.11 -4.93 12.72
CA LEU A 689 -0.77 -5.07 14.02
C LEU A 689 -1.20 -3.71 14.55
N SER A 690 -2.41 -3.64 15.11
CA SER A 690 -2.88 -2.49 15.89
C SER A 690 -3.39 -2.94 17.26
N MET A 691 -3.56 -2.00 18.18
CA MET A 691 -4.13 -2.26 19.49
C MET A 691 -5.42 -1.48 19.69
N HIS A 692 -6.38 -2.07 20.41
CA HIS A 692 -7.50 -1.27 20.92
C HIS A 692 -6.95 -0.26 21.96
N PRO A 693 -7.37 1.03 21.98
CA PRO A 693 -6.81 2.04 22.88
C PRO A 693 -6.82 1.65 24.37
N LEU A 694 -7.87 0.96 24.85
CA LEU A 694 -7.90 0.42 26.22
C LEU A 694 -6.93 -0.74 26.46
N ALA A 695 -6.71 -1.61 25.47
CA ALA A 695 -5.72 -2.69 25.58
C ALA A 695 -4.30 -2.10 25.53
N HIS A 696 -4.08 -1.07 24.71
CA HIS A 696 -2.83 -0.32 24.65
C HIS A 696 -2.51 0.36 25.98
N ALA A 697 -3.47 1.10 26.55
CA ALA A 697 -3.33 1.74 27.86
C ALA A 697 -3.05 0.71 28.96
N TRP A 698 -3.84 -0.38 29.01
CA TRP A 698 -3.62 -1.48 29.95
C TRP A 698 -2.22 -2.11 29.82
N ALA A 699 -1.76 -2.39 28.60
CA ALA A 699 -0.47 -3.01 28.35
C ALA A 699 0.69 -2.14 28.83
N LYS A 700 0.52 -0.82 28.83
CA LYS A 700 1.46 0.14 29.43
C LYS A 700 1.31 0.20 30.95
N ASP A 701 0.10 0.35 31.46
CA ASP A 701 -0.22 0.50 32.88
C ASP A 701 0.17 -0.73 33.71
N ARG A 702 0.12 -1.94 33.13
CA ARG A 702 0.49 -3.18 33.82
C ARG A 702 1.98 -3.28 34.13
N GLN A 703 2.81 -2.56 33.38
CA GLN A 703 4.26 -2.54 33.58
C GLN A 703 4.63 -1.64 34.74
N CYS A 704 5.52 -2.11 35.62
CA CYS A 704 6.07 -1.26 36.66
C CYS A 704 6.97 -0.16 36.04
N PRO A 705 7.28 0.93 36.75
CA PRO A 705 8.10 2.02 36.20
C PRO A 705 9.44 1.57 35.63
N LYS A 706 10.07 0.53 36.20
CA LYS A 706 11.32 -0.05 35.68
C LYS A 706 11.11 -0.78 34.35
N GLN A 707 10.03 -1.57 34.23
CA GLN A 707 9.68 -2.27 33.00
C GLN A 707 9.32 -1.29 31.89
N GLN A 708 8.55 -0.24 32.18
CA GLN A 708 8.23 0.80 31.21
C GLN A 708 9.49 1.47 30.65
N ARG A 709 10.51 1.72 31.48
CA ARG A 709 11.79 2.29 31.00
C ARG A 709 12.55 1.32 30.10
N VAL A 710 12.59 0.02 30.44
CA VAL A 710 13.20 -1.01 29.58
C VAL A 710 12.46 -1.12 28.25
N ALA A 711 11.13 -1.19 28.28
CA ALA A 711 10.30 -1.25 27.08
C ALA A 711 10.45 0.00 26.22
N TRP A 712 10.54 1.19 26.83
CA TRP A 712 10.76 2.45 26.13
C TRP A 712 12.10 2.44 25.39
N ILE A 713 13.20 2.06 26.06
CA ILE A 713 14.53 1.97 25.43
C ILE A 713 14.51 0.95 24.28
N ALA A 714 13.96 -0.25 24.50
CA ALA A 714 13.83 -1.28 23.47
C ALA A 714 13.03 -0.78 22.26
N THR A 715 11.94 -0.06 22.51
CA THR A 715 11.09 0.54 21.48
C THR A 715 11.81 1.62 20.70
N GLY A 716 12.59 2.48 21.36
CA GLY A 716 13.44 3.47 20.70
C GLY A 716 14.50 2.83 19.80
N CYS A 717 15.17 1.79 20.26
CA CYS A 717 16.09 0.99 19.44
C CYS A 717 15.35 0.37 18.23
N PHE A 718 14.18 -0.20 18.44
CA PHE A 718 13.37 -0.78 17.36
C PHE A 718 13.00 0.28 16.32
N LEU A 719 12.50 1.44 16.74
CA LEU A 719 12.07 2.52 15.85
C LEU A 719 13.22 3.03 14.99
N THR A 720 14.36 3.27 15.62
CA THR A 720 15.56 3.82 14.95
C THR A 720 16.17 2.81 13.96
N LEU A 721 16.15 1.51 14.27
CA LEU A 721 16.65 0.45 13.39
C LEU A 721 15.67 0.06 12.27
N SER A 722 14.37 0.32 12.45
CA SER A 722 13.33 0.05 11.44
C SER A 722 13.38 1.02 10.24
N ARG A 723 14.28 2.01 10.24
CA ARG A 723 14.41 2.99 9.15
C ARG A 723 14.91 2.34 7.85
N ARG A 724 14.11 2.44 6.77
CA ARG A 724 14.41 1.84 5.44
C ARG A 724 15.21 2.78 4.52
N ASN A 725 15.98 2.21 3.60
CA ASN A 725 16.64 2.93 2.49
C ASN A 725 15.68 3.16 1.29
N TYR A 726 15.39 4.44 1.04
CA TYR A 726 14.90 5.16 -0.16
C TYR A 726 13.83 4.60 -1.13
N LYS A 727 13.60 3.28 -1.29
CA LYS A 727 12.74 2.78 -2.41
C LYS A 727 11.24 2.65 -2.14
N THR A 728 10.78 2.62 -0.87
CA THR A 728 9.33 2.47 -0.52
C THR A 728 8.87 3.56 0.46
N ARG A 729 9.38 4.77 0.30
CA ARG A 729 9.33 5.84 1.30
C ARG A 729 7.90 6.22 1.73
N HIS A 730 7.00 6.49 0.79
CA HIS A 730 5.70 7.09 1.11
C HIS A 730 4.73 6.18 1.89
N THR A 731 4.59 4.91 1.50
CA THR A 731 3.69 3.98 2.20
C THR A 731 4.20 3.67 3.61
N HIS A 732 5.51 3.45 3.76
CA HIS A 732 6.09 3.12 5.05
C HIS A 732 6.06 4.31 6.02
N GLU A 733 6.36 5.52 5.55
CA GLU A 733 6.28 6.75 6.36
C GLU A 733 4.87 6.98 6.92
N ARG A 734 3.81 6.70 6.14
CA ARG A 734 2.42 6.89 6.56
C ARG A 734 2.06 6.11 7.82
N TYR A 735 2.41 4.82 7.88
CA TYR A 735 2.07 3.97 9.03
C TYR A 735 3.08 4.12 10.17
N PHE A 736 4.31 4.51 9.88
CA PHE A 736 5.37 4.60 10.88
C PHE A 736 5.39 5.94 11.64
N LEU A 737 4.92 7.02 11.02
CA LEU A 737 4.92 8.36 11.60
C LEU A 737 4.14 8.46 12.94
N PRO A 738 2.91 7.93 13.08
CA PRO A 738 2.16 7.99 14.34
C PRO A 738 2.95 7.38 15.51
N HIS A 739 3.66 6.28 15.25
CA HIS A 739 4.46 5.57 16.25
C HIS A 739 5.66 6.39 16.72
N ILE A 740 6.39 7.05 15.81
CA ILE A 740 7.50 7.96 16.16
C ILE A 740 6.98 9.16 16.95
N GLN A 741 5.85 9.72 16.53
CA GLN A 741 5.22 10.85 17.17
C GLN A 741 4.79 10.53 18.61
N SER A 742 4.07 9.42 18.80
CA SER A 742 3.65 8.93 20.12
C SER A 742 4.85 8.64 21.04
N TYR A 743 5.91 8.03 20.50
CA TYR A 743 7.14 7.75 21.25
C TYR A 743 7.81 9.02 21.82
N LEU A 744 7.80 10.11 21.04
CA LEU A 744 8.39 11.40 21.43
C LEU A 744 7.44 12.28 22.28
N ASP A 745 6.14 12.00 22.32
CA ASP A 745 5.17 12.72 23.17
C ASP A 745 5.30 12.36 24.66
N ILE A 746 5.98 11.25 24.98
CA ILE A 746 6.32 10.90 26.36
C ILE A 746 7.17 12.03 26.93
N LYS A 747 7.03 12.36 28.22
CA LYS A 747 7.83 13.42 28.89
C LYS A 747 9.33 13.08 28.82
N ILE A 748 10.00 13.42 27.71
CA ILE A 748 11.38 13.06 27.39
C ILE A 748 12.31 13.51 28.51
N ARG A 749 12.05 14.70 29.08
CA ARG A 749 12.77 15.22 30.25
C ARG A 749 12.84 14.23 31.41
N SER A 750 11.74 13.55 31.73
CA SER A 750 11.73 12.59 32.83
C SER A 750 12.61 11.37 32.54
N VAL A 751 12.61 10.89 31.29
CA VAL A 751 13.40 9.73 30.86
C VAL A 751 14.88 10.07 30.85
N VAL A 752 15.28 11.17 30.20
CA VAL A 752 16.68 11.62 30.08
C VAL A 752 17.33 11.87 31.45
N LEU A 753 16.57 12.36 32.43
CA LEU A 753 17.07 12.57 33.80
C LEU A 753 17.16 11.29 34.63
N SER A 754 16.43 10.23 34.25
CA SER A 754 16.32 8.99 35.04
C SER A 754 17.15 7.82 34.50
N GLU A 755 17.62 7.90 33.26
CA GLU A 755 18.31 6.83 32.54
C GLU A 755 19.70 7.26 32.05
N ASP A 756 20.50 6.29 31.62
CA ASP A 756 21.83 6.54 31.07
C ASP A 756 21.75 7.36 29.77
N GLN A 757 22.26 8.60 29.84
CA GLN A 757 22.28 9.53 28.71
C GLN A 757 23.04 8.98 27.51
N SER A 758 24.04 8.12 27.70
CA SER A 758 24.79 7.48 26.62
C SER A 758 23.94 6.50 25.80
N ILE A 759 22.83 6.02 26.37
CA ILE A 759 21.85 5.17 25.67
C ILE A 759 20.73 6.03 25.09
N VAL A 760 20.18 6.95 25.88
CA VAL A 760 18.96 7.68 25.53
C VAL A 760 19.20 8.78 24.49
N ILE A 761 20.28 9.56 24.60
CA ILE A 761 20.53 10.69 23.68
C ILE A 761 20.68 10.20 22.22
N PRO A 762 21.45 9.14 21.90
CA PRO A 762 21.54 8.63 20.54
C PRO A 762 20.18 8.21 19.96
N ILE A 763 19.32 7.55 20.76
CA ILE A 763 17.98 7.16 20.32
C ILE A 763 17.16 8.40 19.94
N LEU A 764 17.15 9.41 20.82
CA LEU A 764 16.40 10.65 20.60
C LEU A 764 16.91 11.42 19.37
N LEU A 765 18.23 11.53 19.20
CA LEU A 765 18.82 12.17 18.02
C LEU A 765 18.45 11.42 16.73
N GLN A 766 18.48 10.09 16.74
CA GLN A 766 18.04 9.28 15.59
C GLN A 766 16.55 9.46 15.28
N CYS A 767 15.69 9.56 16.29
CA CYS A 767 14.28 9.93 16.10
C CYS A 767 14.14 11.34 15.51
N GLY A 768 14.95 12.30 15.94
CA GLY A 768 15.01 13.64 15.37
C GLY A 768 15.40 13.62 13.88
N TRP A 769 16.40 12.82 13.51
CA TRP A 769 16.73 12.60 12.10
C TRP A 769 15.55 11.98 11.34
N ILE A 770 14.83 11.01 11.91
CA ILE A 770 13.62 10.45 11.28
C ILE A 770 12.59 11.55 11.01
N LEU A 771 12.31 12.43 11.97
CA LEU A 771 11.40 13.57 11.78
C LEU A 771 11.87 14.51 10.66
N LEU A 772 13.17 14.84 10.62
CA LEU A 772 13.77 15.67 9.56
C LEU A 772 13.53 15.05 8.17
N HIS A 773 13.77 13.74 8.05
CA HIS A 773 13.56 13.03 6.79
C HIS A 773 12.07 12.94 6.44
N MET A 774 11.18 12.75 7.42
CA MET A 774 9.73 12.74 7.19
C MET A 774 9.13 14.15 6.96
N ARG A 775 9.95 15.19 6.86
CA ARG A 775 9.53 16.60 6.69
C ARG A 775 8.57 17.08 7.77
N GLN A 776 8.77 16.59 8.99
CA GLN A 776 8.01 17.02 10.17
C GLN A 776 8.68 18.24 10.80
N ASP A 777 8.89 19.27 10.00
CA ASP A 777 9.81 20.39 10.29
C ASP A 777 9.38 21.17 11.55
N ILE A 778 8.07 21.39 11.76
CA ILE A 778 7.52 22.05 12.96
C ILE A 778 7.69 21.19 14.22
N ARG A 779 7.42 19.89 14.12
CA ARG A 779 7.54 18.99 15.27
C ARG A 779 9.00 18.83 15.68
N LEU A 780 9.89 18.76 14.70
CA LEU A 780 11.32 18.72 14.92
C LEU A 780 11.82 19.98 15.62
N SER A 781 11.32 21.18 15.27
CA SER A 781 11.74 22.42 15.94
C SER A 781 11.36 22.42 17.42
N TYR A 782 10.13 22.03 17.78
CA TYR A 782 9.73 21.90 19.19
C TYR A 782 10.55 20.85 19.94
N PHE A 783 10.80 19.70 19.30
CA PHE A 783 11.64 18.66 19.88
C PHE A 783 13.08 19.15 20.13
N LEU A 784 13.66 19.91 19.20
CA LEU A 784 14.99 20.50 19.36
C LEU A 784 15.03 21.52 20.49
N GLU A 785 14.04 22.41 20.60
CA GLU A 785 13.92 23.36 21.71
C GLU A 785 13.89 22.64 23.07
N GLU A 786 13.12 21.56 23.17
CA GLU A 786 13.09 20.73 24.38
C GLU A 786 14.45 20.06 24.64
N MET A 787 15.10 19.51 23.60
CA MET A 787 16.42 18.87 23.73
C MET A 787 17.51 19.84 24.19
N PHE A 788 17.57 21.05 23.63
CA PHE A 788 18.50 22.10 24.09
C PHE A 788 18.26 22.46 25.55
N THR A 789 16.99 22.58 25.94
CA THR A 789 16.58 22.86 27.33
C THR A 789 16.99 21.74 28.28
N ILE A 790 16.72 20.48 27.93
CA ILE A 790 17.04 19.30 28.76
C ILE A 790 18.55 19.15 28.94
N LEU A 791 19.32 19.37 27.87
CA LEU A 791 20.77 19.21 27.89
C LEU A 791 21.52 20.46 28.41
N GLY A 792 20.80 21.56 28.68
CA GLY A 792 21.40 22.82 29.13
C GLY A 792 22.37 23.41 28.11
N LYS A 793 22.04 23.29 26.82
CA LYS A 793 22.89 23.73 25.71
C LYS A 793 22.30 24.99 25.06
N ASN A 794 23.18 25.92 24.67
CA ASN A 794 22.78 27.14 23.97
C ASN A 794 22.68 26.85 22.46
N PRO A 795 21.51 27.02 21.82
CA PRO A 795 21.30 26.75 20.40
C PRO A 795 22.23 27.53 19.45
N GLU A 796 22.89 28.60 19.91
CA GLU A 796 23.79 29.44 19.11
C GLU A 796 25.29 29.15 19.36
N GLU A 797 25.64 28.31 20.34
CA GLU A 797 27.02 28.06 20.77
C GLU A 797 27.35 26.56 20.72
N PRO A 798 27.71 26.03 19.53
CA PRO A 798 28.05 24.63 19.36
C PRO A 798 29.29 24.23 20.17
N SER A 799 29.27 23.02 20.71
CA SER A 799 30.43 22.38 21.36
C SER A 799 30.79 21.09 20.64
N LYS A 800 32.05 20.68 20.73
CA LYS A 800 32.58 19.48 20.07
C LYS A 800 31.78 18.21 20.39
N GLU A 801 31.36 18.04 21.64
CA GLU A 801 30.67 16.84 22.15
C GLU A 801 29.20 16.78 21.71
N SER A 802 28.63 17.92 21.30
CA SER A 802 27.21 18.07 20.98
C SER A 802 26.94 18.41 19.52
N LEU A 803 27.96 18.39 18.65
CA LEU A 803 27.84 18.67 17.22
C LEU A 803 26.65 17.96 16.55
N PRO A 804 26.32 16.68 16.83
CA PRO A 804 25.18 16.05 16.16
C PRO A 804 23.82 16.66 16.47
N LEU A 805 23.64 17.29 17.65
CA LEU A 805 22.43 18.04 17.97
C LEU A 805 22.34 19.30 17.09
N TYR A 806 23.47 19.98 16.87
CA TYR A 806 23.54 21.17 16.01
C TYR A 806 23.46 20.81 14.52
N ASP A 807 23.94 19.65 14.08
CA ASP A 807 23.71 19.14 12.72
C ASP A 807 22.22 18.97 12.45
N LEU A 808 21.51 18.36 13.41
CA LEU A 808 20.07 18.19 13.32
C LEU A 808 19.34 19.55 13.33
N GLN A 809 19.80 20.51 14.14
CA GLN A 809 19.27 21.88 14.16
C GLN A 809 19.51 22.60 12.84
N ALA A 810 20.72 22.52 12.27
CA ALA A 810 21.05 23.13 10.98
C ALA A 810 20.16 22.57 9.87
N GLY A 811 19.97 21.24 9.82
CA GLY A 811 19.04 20.61 8.89
C GLY A 811 17.59 21.07 9.09
N SER A 812 17.13 21.19 10.34
CA SER A 812 15.78 21.66 10.67
C SER A 812 15.57 23.11 10.22
N LEU A 813 16.53 23.98 10.49
CA LEU A 813 16.49 25.39 10.07
C LEU A 813 16.44 25.47 8.55
N TYR A 814 17.31 24.72 7.85
CA TYR A 814 17.36 24.68 6.39
C TYR A 814 16.00 24.32 5.78
N ASN A 815 15.33 23.29 6.30
CA ASN A 815 14.00 22.88 5.83
C ASN A 815 12.92 23.94 6.09
N LEU A 816 13.03 24.70 7.18
CA LEU A 816 12.15 25.83 7.51
C LEU A 816 12.48 27.10 6.69
N GLY A 817 13.44 27.04 5.77
CA GLY A 817 13.90 28.19 4.99
C GLY A 817 14.69 29.22 5.81
N LYS A 818 15.12 28.85 7.03
CA LYS A 818 15.97 29.68 7.89
C LYS A 818 17.39 29.13 7.76
N SER A 819 18.38 29.92 7.35
CA SER A 819 19.77 29.45 7.30
C SER A 819 20.61 30.28 8.25
N ASP A 820 21.09 29.64 9.33
CA ASP A 820 21.97 30.29 10.30
C ASP A 820 23.43 30.07 9.89
N ILE A 821 23.93 31.01 9.09
CA ILE A 821 25.32 31.02 8.60
C ILE A 821 26.31 31.08 9.76
N VAL A 822 25.98 31.81 10.83
CA VAL A 822 26.87 31.98 12.00
C VAL A 822 27.03 30.65 12.73
N LEU A 823 25.93 29.91 12.92
CA LEU A 823 25.97 28.58 13.51
C LEU A 823 26.82 27.62 12.66
N LEU A 824 26.58 27.57 11.34
CA LEU A 824 27.33 26.72 10.41
C LEU A 824 28.83 27.07 10.40
N GLN A 825 29.20 28.35 10.40
CA GLN A 825 30.59 28.80 10.52
C GLN A 825 31.25 28.30 11.81
N LYS A 826 30.55 28.43 12.95
CA LYS A 826 31.06 27.95 14.24
C LYS A 826 31.26 26.42 14.22
N MET A 827 30.33 25.66 13.64
CA MET A 827 30.43 24.20 13.51
C MET A 827 31.60 23.78 12.61
N VAL A 828 31.76 24.42 11.44
CA VAL A 828 32.90 24.18 10.53
C VAL A 828 34.21 24.46 11.25
N LYS A 829 34.35 25.58 11.97
CA LYS A 829 35.56 25.91 12.72
C LYS A 829 35.90 24.87 13.81
N ILE A 830 34.90 24.33 14.50
CA ILE A 830 35.11 23.24 15.46
C ILE A 830 35.61 21.99 14.73
N ARG A 831 35.03 21.65 13.57
CA ARG A 831 35.47 20.49 12.76
C ARG A 831 36.88 20.67 12.19
N GLU A 832 37.25 21.85 11.72
CA GLU A 832 38.61 22.16 11.23
C GLU A 832 39.69 21.97 12.30
N THR A 833 39.37 22.30 13.55
CA THR A 833 40.33 22.12 14.68
C THR A 833 40.37 20.70 15.22
N THR A 834 39.44 19.82 14.83
CA THR A 834 39.28 18.49 15.44
C THR A 834 39.38 17.32 14.47
N LEU A 835 39.19 17.56 13.17
CA LEU A 835 39.20 16.56 12.11
C LEU A 835 40.31 16.89 11.09
N ALA A 836 40.80 15.88 10.40
CA ALA A 836 41.69 16.10 9.26
C ALA A 836 40.97 16.83 8.13
N GLU A 837 41.71 17.60 7.32
CA GLU A 837 41.19 18.41 6.21
C GLU A 837 40.40 17.58 5.18
N ASN A 838 40.74 16.30 5.00
CA ASN A 838 40.05 15.38 4.10
C ASN A 838 38.93 14.55 4.76
N HIS A 839 38.56 14.86 6.00
CA HIS A 839 37.54 14.10 6.72
C HIS A 839 36.13 14.37 6.14
N PRO A 840 35.32 13.33 5.80
CA PRO A 840 34.01 13.50 5.14
C PRO A 840 33.08 14.49 5.86
N ASN A 841 32.89 14.35 7.18
CA ASN A 841 32.02 15.26 7.94
C ASN A 841 32.43 16.74 7.88
N LEU A 842 33.73 17.05 7.77
CA LEU A 842 34.19 18.44 7.63
C LEU A 842 33.81 18.97 6.24
N LEU A 843 34.10 18.19 5.20
CA LEU A 843 33.79 18.54 3.82
C LEU A 843 32.29 18.71 3.58
N ASP A 844 31.46 17.85 4.19
CA ASP A 844 30.00 17.96 4.12
C ASP A 844 29.50 19.23 4.81
N SER A 845 30.05 19.59 5.97
CA SER A 845 29.70 20.83 6.68
C SER A 845 30.10 22.08 5.91
N GLN A 846 31.28 22.05 5.26
CA GLN A 846 31.73 23.14 4.40
C GLN A 846 30.84 23.26 3.15
N HIS A 847 30.41 22.14 2.57
CA HIS A 847 29.44 22.15 1.49
C HIS A 847 28.10 22.75 1.91
N GLU A 848 27.56 22.37 3.07
CA GLU A 848 26.32 22.95 3.62
C GLU A 848 26.45 24.45 3.90
N LEU A 849 27.59 24.90 4.46
CA LEU A 849 27.89 26.32 4.64
C LEU A 849 27.94 27.08 3.31
N ALA A 850 28.52 26.48 2.26
CA ALA A 850 28.54 27.09 0.93
C ALA A 850 27.13 27.27 0.35
N LEU A 851 26.25 26.26 0.51
CA LEU A 851 24.85 26.37 0.10
C LEU A 851 24.11 27.48 0.87
N ALA A 852 24.43 27.66 2.15
CA ALA A 852 23.87 28.75 2.95
C ALA A 852 24.35 30.13 2.48
N TYR A 853 25.64 30.26 2.14
CA TYR A 853 26.19 31.48 1.55
C TYR A 853 25.53 31.81 0.20
N GLU A 854 25.36 30.83 -0.68
CA GLU A 854 24.69 31.01 -1.97
C GLU A 854 23.26 31.54 -1.79
N LYS A 855 22.47 30.90 -0.90
CA LYS A 855 21.10 31.33 -0.59
C LYS A 855 21.02 32.77 -0.05
N ASN A 856 22.06 33.22 0.66
CA ASN A 856 22.14 34.57 1.22
C ASN A 856 22.81 35.58 0.25
N GLY A 857 23.11 35.19 -0.99
CA GLY A 857 23.73 36.05 -2.00
C GLY A 857 25.25 36.25 -1.84
N GLN A 858 25.88 35.55 -0.89
CA GLN A 858 27.34 35.56 -0.66
C GLN A 858 28.04 34.57 -1.60
N ILE A 859 27.83 34.75 -2.91
CA ILE A 859 28.20 33.77 -3.93
C ILE A 859 29.72 33.56 -4.00
N LYS A 860 30.51 34.61 -3.75
CA LYS A 860 31.99 34.52 -3.78
C LYS A 860 32.53 33.64 -2.66
N GLU A 861 31.97 33.74 -1.46
CA GLU A 861 32.31 32.92 -0.32
C GLU A 861 31.90 31.46 -0.53
N ALA A 862 30.73 31.23 -1.16
CA ALA A 862 30.29 29.90 -1.55
C ALA A 862 31.25 29.24 -2.56
N ILE A 863 31.64 29.97 -3.61
CA ILE A 863 32.59 29.48 -4.63
C ILE A 863 33.94 29.13 -3.99
N ALA A 864 34.53 30.04 -3.21
CA ALA A 864 35.84 29.81 -2.59
C ALA A 864 35.84 28.54 -1.72
N LEU A 865 34.76 28.30 -0.98
CA LEU A 865 34.62 27.13 -0.13
C LEU A 865 34.39 25.84 -0.94
N LEU A 866 33.58 25.89 -2.00
CA LEU A 866 33.33 24.74 -2.87
C LEU A 866 34.56 24.37 -3.70
N GLU A 867 35.33 25.34 -4.21
CA GLU A 867 36.61 25.10 -4.90
C GLU A 867 37.61 24.37 -3.99
N HIS A 868 37.69 24.80 -2.72
CA HIS A 868 38.53 24.14 -1.71
C HIS A 868 38.09 22.68 -1.47
N VAL A 869 36.79 22.45 -1.24
CA VAL A 869 36.23 21.10 -1.03
C VAL A 869 36.45 20.20 -2.26
N VAL A 870 36.21 20.73 -3.47
CA VAL A 870 36.40 19.98 -4.72
C VAL A 870 37.87 19.60 -4.88
N LYS A 871 38.82 20.51 -4.66
CA LYS A 871 40.27 20.26 -4.74
C LYS A 871 40.73 19.15 -3.80
N ILE A 872 40.21 19.10 -2.58
CA ILE A 872 40.53 18.01 -1.63
C ILE A 872 39.97 16.67 -2.14
N LYS A 873 38.74 16.68 -2.67
CA LYS A 873 38.04 15.51 -3.22
C LYS A 873 38.58 15.05 -4.59
N GLU A 874 39.49 15.79 -5.24
CA GLU A 874 40.17 15.33 -6.47
C GLU A 874 40.99 14.05 -6.26
N ASN A 875 41.38 13.76 -5.02
CA ASN A 875 42.04 12.51 -4.64
C ASN A 875 41.11 11.28 -4.66
N LEU A 876 39.79 11.49 -4.71
CA LEU A 876 38.81 10.41 -4.87
C LEU A 876 38.65 10.08 -6.36
N ALA A 877 38.24 8.84 -6.66
CA ALA A 877 37.93 8.44 -8.04
C ALA A 877 36.92 9.41 -8.69
N GLU A 878 37.04 9.62 -10.00
CA GLU A 878 36.20 10.59 -10.72
C GLU A 878 34.71 10.27 -10.65
N ASP A 879 34.35 8.99 -10.54
CA ASP A 879 32.98 8.49 -10.37
C ASP A 879 32.51 8.44 -8.91
N HIS A 880 33.34 8.88 -7.95
CA HIS A 880 32.98 8.88 -6.55
C HIS A 880 31.85 9.89 -6.26
N ARG A 881 30.74 9.39 -5.67
CA ARG A 881 29.51 10.16 -5.41
C ARG A 881 29.75 11.51 -4.74
N GLU A 882 30.53 11.54 -3.66
CA GLU A 882 30.78 12.76 -2.89
C GLU A 882 31.58 13.81 -3.66
N ARG A 883 32.45 13.40 -4.59
CA ARG A 883 33.18 14.31 -5.48
C ARG A 883 32.21 14.96 -6.47
N LEU A 884 31.35 14.14 -7.09
CA LEU A 884 30.34 14.61 -8.05
C LEU A 884 29.31 15.55 -7.42
N VAL A 885 28.90 15.32 -6.16
CA VAL A 885 27.98 16.21 -5.44
C VAL A 885 28.61 17.60 -5.20
N SER A 886 29.85 17.65 -4.72
CA SER A 886 30.54 18.93 -4.49
C SER A 886 30.85 19.67 -5.80
N GLN A 887 31.23 18.96 -6.86
CA GLN A 887 31.41 19.55 -8.20
C GLN A 887 30.11 20.08 -8.79
N HIS A 888 28.99 19.35 -8.61
CA HIS A 888 27.68 19.83 -9.03
C HIS A 888 27.29 21.11 -8.30
N GLY A 889 27.50 21.18 -6.97
CA GLY A 889 27.29 22.40 -6.20
C GLY A 889 28.16 23.57 -6.67
N LEU A 890 29.44 23.32 -6.97
CA LEU A 890 30.34 24.34 -7.53
C LEU A 890 29.84 24.87 -8.88
N ALA A 891 29.35 23.99 -9.76
CA ALA A 891 28.79 24.40 -11.04
C ALA A 891 27.55 25.29 -10.88
N CYS A 892 26.66 24.96 -9.94
CA CYS A 892 25.52 25.82 -9.60
C CYS A 892 25.98 27.20 -9.11
N ALA A 893 26.96 27.25 -8.21
CA ALA A 893 27.50 28.51 -7.70
C ALA A 893 28.17 29.36 -8.80
N TYR A 894 28.91 28.75 -9.72
CA TYR A 894 29.43 29.44 -10.92
C TYR A 894 28.31 30.00 -11.78
N GLY A 895 27.25 29.22 -12.02
CA GLY A 895 26.07 29.67 -12.76
C GLY A 895 25.42 30.90 -12.12
N SER A 896 25.20 30.84 -10.79
CA SER A 896 24.65 31.95 -9.99
C SER A 896 25.55 33.20 -10.02
N ASN A 897 26.87 33.05 -10.18
CA ASN A 897 27.83 34.16 -10.32
C ASN A 897 27.97 34.68 -11.76
N GLY A 898 27.24 34.12 -12.73
CA GLY A 898 27.34 34.47 -14.15
C GLY A 898 28.52 33.82 -14.89
N GLN A 899 29.25 32.91 -14.25
CA GLN A 899 30.33 32.11 -14.86
C GLN A 899 29.72 30.89 -15.58
N ILE A 900 28.87 31.17 -16.57
CA ILE A 900 28.03 30.15 -17.22
C ILE A 900 28.89 29.11 -17.96
N LYS A 901 30.00 29.51 -18.58
CA LYS A 901 30.88 28.61 -19.34
C LYS A 901 31.58 27.59 -18.44
N GLU A 902 32.05 28.04 -17.28
CA GLU A 902 32.68 27.20 -16.27
C GLU A 902 31.68 26.21 -15.66
N ALA A 903 30.45 26.67 -15.41
CA ALA A 903 29.35 25.82 -14.95
C ALA A 903 29.00 24.72 -15.97
N ILE A 904 28.88 25.07 -17.26
CA ILE A 904 28.62 24.12 -18.35
C ILE A 904 29.72 23.06 -18.42
N ALA A 905 30.99 23.48 -18.46
CA ALA A 905 32.11 22.55 -18.58
C ALA A 905 32.14 21.52 -17.44
N LEU A 906 31.84 21.96 -16.22
CA LEU A 906 31.80 21.08 -15.05
C LEU A 906 30.58 20.13 -15.08
N LEU A 907 29.41 20.63 -15.48
CA LEU A 907 28.19 19.82 -15.59
C LEU A 907 28.26 18.79 -16.74
N GLU A 908 28.85 19.14 -17.89
CA GLU A 908 29.10 18.19 -18.99
C GLU A 908 29.98 17.03 -18.53
N HIS A 909 31.05 17.33 -17.78
CA HIS A 909 31.92 16.33 -17.19
C HIS A 909 31.15 15.40 -16.23
N ILE A 910 30.34 15.96 -15.33
CA ILE A 910 29.53 15.19 -14.38
C ILE A 910 28.50 14.31 -15.11
N VAL A 911 27.80 14.86 -16.10
CA VAL A 911 26.77 14.13 -16.86
C VAL A 911 27.41 12.96 -17.61
N LYS A 912 28.58 13.16 -18.23
CA LYS A 912 29.33 12.11 -18.94
C LYS A 912 29.72 10.95 -18.02
N ILE A 913 30.21 11.23 -16.82
CA ILE A 913 30.54 10.18 -15.83
C ILE A 913 29.27 9.42 -15.41
N LYS A 914 28.17 10.15 -15.20
CA LYS A 914 26.88 9.57 -14.80
C LYS A 914 26.14 8.83 -15.93
N GLU A 915 26.66 8.80 -17.15
CA GLU A 915 26.09 7.97 -18.24
C GLU A 915 26.14 6.47 -17.92
N ASN A 916 27.05 6.05 -17.04
CA ASN A 916 27.15 4.69 -16.53
C ASN A 916 26.01 4.31 -15.56
N LEU A 917 25.29 5.29 -15.01
CA LEU A 917 24.09 5.05 -14.19
C LEU A 917 22.88 4.84 -15.10
N ALA A 918 21.90 4.07 -14.62
CA ALA A 918 20.63 3.89 -15.34
C ALA A 918 20.00 5.26 -15.70
N GLU A 919 19.32 5.35 -16.85
CA GLU A 919 18.73 6.60 -17.35
C GLU A 919 17.74 7.22 -16.35
N ASP A 920 17.09 6.40 -15.54
CA ASP A 920 16.12 6.80 -14.51
C ASP A 920 16.74 7.12 -13.14
N HIS A 921 18.07 7.11 -13.03
CA HIS A 921 18.77 7.41 -11.79
C HIS A 921 18.63 8.90 -11.44
N GLN A 922 18.15 9.21 -10.21
CA GLN A 922 17.81 10.58 -9.81
C GLN A 922 18.99 11.55 -9.93
N GLU A 923 20.18 11.14 -9.50
CA GLU A 923 21.37 12.01 -9.58
C GLU A 923 21.83 12.30 -11.01
N ARG A 924 21.50 11.43 -11.98
CA ARG A 924 21.76 11.66 -13.40
C ARG A 924 20.79 12.70 -13.93
N LEU A 925 19.50 12.52 -13.66
CA LEU A 925 18.45 13.45 -14.07
C LEU A 925 18.64 14.86 -13.50
N VAL A 926 19.05 15.00 -12.23
CA VAL A 926 19.33 16.30 -11.61
C VAL A 926 20.49 17.02 -12.29
N SER A 927 21.60 16.32 -12.58
CA SER A 927 22.74 16.93 -13.29
C SER A 927 22.42 17.28 -14.74
N GLN A 928 21.61 16.45 -15.43
CA GLN A 928 21.14 16.75 -16.80
C GLN A 928 20.20 17.95 -16.83
N TYR A 929 19.27 18.06 -15.87
CA TYR A 929 18.41 19.23 -15.74
C TYR A 929 19.23 20.50 -15.51
N ALA A 930 20.20 20.47 -14.58
CA ALA A 930 21.06 21.61 -14.30
C ALA A 930 21.90 22.01 -15.53
N LEU A 931 22.42 21.03 -16.29
CA LEU A 931 23.13 21.29 -17.53
C LEU A 931 22.22 21.96 -18.57
N ALA A 932 20.99 21.48 -18.74
CA ALA A 932 20.04 22.08 -19.66
C ALA A 932 19.67 23.51 -19.27
N TYR A 933 19.53 23.78 -17.98
CA TYR A 933 19.32 25.13 -17.47
C TYR A 933 20.50 26.05 -17.79
N MET A 934 21.74 25.56 -17.64
CA MET A 934 22.92 26.35 -18.02
C MET A 934 23.04 26.55 -19.54
N TYR A 935 22.66 25.57 -20.35
CA TYR A 935 22.57 25.75 -21.80
C TYR A 935 21.54 26.81 -22.19
N GLU A 936 20.37 26.85 -21.54
CA GLU A 936 19.38 27.92 -21.79
C GLU A 936 19.94 29.30 -21.42
N ALA A 937 20.60 29.41 -20.26
CA ALA A 937 21.22 30.65 -19.82
C ALA A 937 22.35 31.14 -20.76
N ASP A 938 23.05 30.22 -21.43
CA ASP A 938 24.09 30.51 -22.43
C ASP A 938 23.54 30.77 -23.85
N GLY A 939 22.23 30.60 -24.06
CA GLY A 939 21.58 30.73 -25.37
C GLY A 939 21.71 29.49 -26.26
N GLN A 940 22.17 28.35 -25.74
CA GLN A 940 22.24 27.06 -26.43
C GLN A 940 20.88 26.33 -26.37
N ILE A 941 19.85 26.95 -26.95
CA ILE A 941 18.47 26.53 -26.76
C ILE A 941 18.19 25.12 -27.32
N LYS A 942 18.84 24.73 -28.42
CA LYS A 942 18.63 23.43 -29.06
C LYS A 942 19.14 22.28 -28.19
N GLU A 943 20.30 22.48 -27.58
CA GLU A 943 20.96 21.57 -26.66
C GLU A 943 20.14 21.42 -25.38
N ALA A 944 19.65 22.54 -24.83
CA ALA A 944 18.75 22.56 -23.67
C ALA A 944 17.45 21.77 -23.93
N VAL A 945 16.77 22.02 -25.06
CA VAL A 945 15.53 21.30 -25.44
C VAL A 945 15.79 19.80 -25.55
N THR A 946 16.83 19.40 -26.27
CA THR A 946 17.15 17.97 -26.48
C THR A 946 17.33 17.23 -25.16
N LEU A 947 18.06 17.85 -24.22
CA LEU A 947 18.32 17.25 -22.91
C LEU A 947 17.05 17.24 -22.03
N LEU A 948 16.24 18.29 -22.08
CA LEU A 948 14.99 18.39 -21.31
C LEU A 948 13.90 17.44 -21.82
N GLU A 949 13.79 17.22 -23.13
CA GLU A 949 12.87 16.21 -23.68
C GLU A 949 13.22 14.82 -23.15
N HIS A 950 14.51 14.49 -23.06
CA HIS A 950 14.96 13.23 -22.45
C HIS A 950 14.59 13.16 -20.96
N VAL A 951 14.90 14.20 -20.19
CA VAL A 951 14.63 14.26 -18.73
C VAL A 951 13.13 14.16 -18.46
N VAL A 952 12.29 14.96 -19.13
CA VAL A 952 10.83 14.96 -18.95
C VAL A 952 10.22 13.63 -19.34
N ARG A 953 10.69 13.00 -20.43
CA ARG A 953 10.22 11.66 -20.84
C ARG A 953 10.49 10.63 -19.75
N ILE A 954 11.71 10.58 -19.21
CA ILE A 954 12.07 9.63 -18.15
C ILE A 954 11.32 9.93 -16.86
N GLN A 955 11.24 11.20 -16.46
CA GLN A 955 10.46 11.62 -15.29
C GLN A 955 8.97 11.29 -15.45
N GLY A 956 8.40 11.40 -16.65
CA GLY A 956 7.00 11.03 -16.92
C GLY A 956 6.69 9.54 -16.77
N LEU A 957 7.71 8.67 -16.90
CA LEU A 957 7.58 7.22 -16.65
C LEU A 957 7.70 6.86 -15.17
N LYS A 958 8.32 7.72 -14.35
CA LYS A 958 8.70 7.43 -12.96
C LYS A 958 7.88 8.21 -11.93
N TYR A 959 7.55 9.46 -12.23
CA TYR A 959 6.89 10.39 -11.33
C TYR A 959 5.44 10.66 -11.78
N GLU A 960 4.55 10.70 -10.80
CA GLU A 960 3.15 11.09 -11.01
C GLU A 960 3.02 12.50 -11.59
N ILE A 961 1.87 12.78 -12.20
CA ILE A 961 1.54 14.10 -12.71
C ILE A 961 1.53 15.08 -11.53
N GLY A 962 2.32 16.16 -11.61
CA GLY A 962 2.43 17.16 -10.55
C GLY A 962 3.64 17.02 -9.62
N HIS A 963 4.51 16.02 -9.79
CA HIS A 963 5.76 15.92 -9.03
C HIS A 963 6.65 17.17 -9.26
N PRO A 964 7.21 17.81 -8.21
CA PRO A 964 7.95 19.07 -8.33
C PRO A 964 9.07 19.06 -9.40
N ASP A 965 9.94 18.04 -9.38
CA ASP A 965 11.06 17.93 -10.33
C ASP A 965 10.58 17.81 -11.80
N ARG A 966 9.43 17.15 -12.00
CA ARG A 966 8.81 16.97 -13.31
C ARG A 966 8.21 18.28 -13.80
N VAL A 967 7.48 18.97 -12.93
CA VAL A 967 6.89 20.28 -13.23
C VAL A 967 7.98 21.31 -13.56
N LEU A 968 9.10 21.32 -12.82
CA LEU A 968 10.22 22.21 -13.11
C LEU A 968 10.83 21.93 -14.50
N SER A 969 11.09 20.66 -14.81
CA SER A 969 11.66 20.24 -16.10
C SER A 969 10.71 20.53 -17.27
N GLU A 970 9.40 20.28 -17.11
CA GLU A 970 8.38 20.59 -18.11
C GLU A 970 8.24 22.10 -18.34
N ARG A 971 8.31 22.92 -17.28
CA ARG A 971 8.28 24.39 -17.39
C ARG A 971 9.50 24.92 -18.12
N LEU A 972 10.69 24.44 -17.78
CA LEU A 972 11.92 24.85 -18.46
C LEU A 972 11.90 24.43 -19.94
N LEU A 973 11.44 23.21 -20.23
CA LEU A 973 11.24 22.74 -21.60
C LEU A 973 10.28 23.64 -22.38
N ALA A 974 9.15 24.01 -21.79
CA ALA A 974 8.18 24.91 -22.41
C ALA A 974 8.78 26.31 -22.67
N SER A 975 9.60 26.82 -21.76
CA SER A 975 10.34 28.09 -21.95
C SER A 975 11.30 27.99 -23.14
N CYS A 976 12.15 26.96 -23.17
CA CYS A 976 13.12 26.73 -24.24
C CYS A 976 12.42 26.55 -25.60
N LEU A 977 11.34 25.77 -25.66
CA LEU A 977 10.56 25.58 -26.90
C LEU A 977 9.93 26.88 -27.39
N LYS A 978 9.54 27.79 -26.49
CA LYS A 978 9.04 29.12 -26.88
C LYS A 978 10.15 29.98 -27.49
N GLN A 979 11.33 30.00 -26.87
CA GLN A 979 12.51 30.71 -27.40
C GLN A 979 12.94 30.16 -28.77
N LEU A 980 12.97 28.83 -28.91
CA LEU A 980 13.31 28.17 -30.17
C LEU A 980 12.30 28.48 -31.30
N ARG A 981 11.01 28.65 -30.96
CA ARG A 981 10.00 29.08 -31.94
C ARG A 981 10.18 30.54 -32.36
N SER A 982 10.56 31.43 -31.44
CA SER A 982 10.87 32.82 -31.81
C SER A 982 12.11 32.93 -32.71
N GLU A 983 13.16 32.14 -32.46
CA GLU A 983 14.37 32.13 -33.29
C GLU A 983 14.15 31.57 -34.71
N ASN A 984 13.17 30.67 -34.88
CA ASN A 984 12.82 30.14 -36.20
C ASN A 984 11.86 31.06 -36.99
N HIS A 985 11.32 32.10 -36.34
CA HIS A 985 10.41 33.09 -36.96
C HIS A 985 11.05 34.47 -37.16
N SER A 986 12.27 34.68 -36.66
CA SER A 986 13.18 35.78 -36.99
C SER A 986 14.13 35.39 -38.11
#